data_AF-A0A1L9V846-F1
#
_entry.id   AF-A0A1L9V846-F1
#
_cell.length_a   1.000
_cell.length_b   1.000
_cell.length_c   1.000
_cell.angle_alpha   90.00
_cell.angle_beta   90.00
_cell.angle_gamma   90.00
#
_symmetry.space_group_name_H-M   'P 1'
#
loop_
_entity.id
_entity.type
_entity.pdbx_description
1 polymer ?
#
loop_
_entity_poly.entity_id
_entity_poly.type
_entity_poly.pdbx_seq_one_letter_code
_entity_poly.pdbx_strand_id
1 'polypeptide(L)'
;MAAASSIQELATALPPCALKCLVAGIEQSTCGLTNQTCICTNTELNTNVEACVLMSCTIKQSLTTKNVTKTACDAPIRDRSKTVSIAGIVGGVLSVVAFILRIAARFRCLGGQFGWDDATMVFTMMMVIPLSAFSIVLADSGLGKDMWTLPFENITHILYIYMIDEVLYLSILPMTKISILCFYLRVFPKKEIRVTAYVVMAFCVGYLISFVLISVFQCDPINGAYLRWDGEHNFKCNNINAQGWAAAIANMILDIVVMALPLRELYHLNLSLRKKLGVLCMFSLGIFVTLVSILRLESLIKFATTQNVTWDYVEIGYWSTIECHVGVICACLPAIRSLLRRVFPTAFGDTTKGASKGTNNTYSTSRSGAGSRLEGKFTPKTTSGTDVEYDYVVVGSGPGGGPLASRLAIAGHKVLLLDAGDDQFDAPVIQAPAMQLQSTEYEGTKWDYFVNHYQDLSRQEEDTKMTYKTPSGELHVGPNPPANSDPLGVLYPRAGTLGGCSAHNAMITIYPYEKDWEDLASITGNDTWAPDVMRKYFEKLERNRYLPSSLSGHGYDGWLTTSLTQLTLVVEDRKLLSLIIAAATAAGKSLIGKLLTTVTGLGEVLLRDLNSDAKDRDQETGPYQVPLAVDVPDYRRTGPRDFIVDTQKATNSDGSRKYHLDVQMNTLVTNLRFDTSGSKPKATGVDYFKGQSLYRADPRSGNATASSSGSVKAAREVILAAGAFNTPQLLKLSGVGPKQELEKLGIDTLVNLPGVGKNLQDRYEVSVIGESPTNFTLTEECTFLATTPDPCMEKWQNNGALLKGTYTTNGIAIAVTRNSSTSDGDPDLLVSGAPAYFKGYYPGYSYNALKESNHWAWITLKARARNTAGTVELRSKDPRDTPVINFNSFDTGSTEDDADEKDLQAVIEGMKFSRNIFDSLVPLDGDFDEVWPGKNVSTDSQLKDFAKKEAWGHHACCTAPIGSDDDDNAVLDSDFRVRGVEGLRVVDASVFPKIPGYYIALPIYMLSEKAADVIISSGA
;
A
#
# COMPACT_ATOMS: atom_id res chain seq x y z
N MET A 1 9.22 33.74 38.22
CA MET A 1 8.47 34.89 38.78
C MET A 1 9.12 36.17 38.27
N ALA A 2 8.56 36.75 37.21
CA ALA A 2 8.71 38.14 36.79
C ALA A 2 7.45 38.52 35.98
N ALA A 3 6.81 39.61 36.40
CA ALA A 3 5.62 40.34 35.94
C ALA A 3 4.81 39.88 34.70
N ALA A 4 3.50 39.73 34.90
CA ALA A 4 2.50 39.85 33.83
C ALA A 4 2.53 41.29 33.27
N SER A 5 3.08 41.48 32.08
CA SER A 5 3.13 42.78 31.42
C SER A 5 1.75 43.17 30.91
N SER A 6 1.21 44.28 31.42
CA SER A 6 -0.04 44.84 30.90
C SER A 6 0.11 45.24 29.43
N ILE A 7 -0.98 45.23 28.64
CA ILE A 7 -0.96 45.67 27.23
C ILE A 7 -0.47 47.12 27.06
N GLN A 8 -0.48 47.92 28.12
CA GLN A 8 0.15 49.25 28.18
C GLN A 8 1.68 49.19 27.98
N GLU A 9 2.36 48.18 28.54
CA GLU A 9 3.81 47.97 28.38
C GLU A 9 4.13 47.39 26.98
N LEU A 10 3.28 46.51 26.48
CA LEU A 10 3.36 45.98 25.12
C LEU A 10 3.22 47.11 24.08
N ALA A 11 2.32 48.06 24.32
CA ALA A 11 2.11 49.22 23.46
C ALA A 11 3.32 50.16 23.40
N THR A 12 4.14 50.22 24.46
CA THR A 12 5.39 51.00 24.46
C THR A 12 6.56 50.30 23.77
N ALA A 13 6.54 48.97 23.68
CA ALA A 13 7.61 48.17 23.08
C ALA A 13 7.36 47.84 21.59
N LEU A 14 6.12 47.94 21.11
CA LEU A 14 5.74 47.68 19.73
C LEU A 14 5.96 48.91 18.80
N PRO A 15 6.45 48.70 17.57
CA PRO A 15 6.44 49.75 16.55
C PRO A 15 5.03 50.30 16.29
N PRO A 16 4.85 51.60 15.98
CA PRO A 16 3.52 52.20 15.77
C PRO A 16 2.67 51.51 14.68
N CYS A 17 3.31 50.96 13.63
CA CYS A 17 2.62 50.19 12.59
C CYS A 17 2.05 48.87 13.13
N ALA A 18 2.82 48.17 13.97
CA ALA A 18 2.43 46.89 14.54
C ALA A 18 1.38 47.03 15.63
N LEU A 19 1.46 48.12 16.41
CA LEU A 19 0.45 48.46 17.40
C LEU A 19 -0.92 48.69 16.74
N LYS A 20 -0.98 49.39 15.60
CA LYS A 20 -2.23 49.55 14.84
C LYS A 20 -2.80 48.21 14.37
N CYS A 21 -1.95 47.32 13.87
CA CYS A 21 -2.36 45.97 13.45
C CYS A 21 -2.88 45.12 14.61
N LEU A 22 -2.22 45.18 15.76
CA LEU A 22 -2.65 44.45 16.96
C LEU A 22 -4.00 44.96 17.48
N VAL A 23 -4.19 46.27 17.55
CA VAL A 23 -5.47 46.87 17.99
C VAL A 23 -6.60 46.51 17.02
N ALA A 24 -6.40 46.67 15.71
CA ALA A 24 -7.39 46.32 14.70
C ALA A 24 -7.73 44.81 14.70
N GLY A 25 -6.72 43.95 14.90
CA GLY A 25 -6.93 42.52 15.04
C GLY A 25 -7.74 42.17 16.28
N ILE A 26 -7.44 42.80 17.43
CA ILE A 26 -8.16 42.58 18.69
C ILE A 26 -9.63 43.01 18.55
N GLU A 27 -9.92 44.17 17.94
CA GLU A 27 -11.28 44.67 17.69
C GLU A 27 -12.13 43.72 16.83
N GLN A 28 -11.49 42.95 15.94
CA GLN A 28 -12.14 41.96 15.08
C GLN A 28 -12.20 40.55 15.71
N SER A 29 -11.68 40.39 16.93
CA SER A 29 -11.59 39.10 17.61
C SER A 29 -12.49 39.04 18.84
N THR A 30 -12.66 37.84 19.40
CA THR A 30 -13.32 37.63 20.70
C THR A 30 -12.42 37.94 21.90
N CYS A 31 -11.16 38.30 21.68
CA CYS A 31 -10.22 38.64 22.75
C CYS A 31 -10.39 40.10 23.20
N GLY A 32 -10.40 40.34 24.52
CA GLY A 32 -10.36 41.69 25.07
C GLY A 32 -8.94 42.28 25.09
N LEU A 33 -8.84 43.61 25.01
CA LEU A 33 -7.60 44.42 25.07
C LEU A 33 -6.74 44.25 26.33
N THR A 34 -7.16 43.42 27.30
CA THR A 34 -6.41 43.10 28.53
C THR A 34 -6.23 41.61 28.73
N ASN A 35 -6.79 40.76 27.87
CA ASN A 35 -6.73 39.31 27.99
C ASN A 35 -5.53 38.73 27.22
N GLN A 36 -4.36 38.82 27.86
CA GLN A 36 -3.09 38.35 27.32
C GLN A 36 -3.12 36.86 26.93
N THR A 37 -3.73 36.00 27.76
CA THR A 37 -3.86 34.57 27.46
C THR A 37 -4.61 34.35 26.15
N CYS A 38 -5.77 35.00 25.97
CA CYS A 38 -6.54 34.92 24.72
C CYS A 38 -5.72 35.40 23.52
N ILE A 39 -5.04 36.54 23.64
CA ILE A 39 -4.22 37.10 22.56
C ILE A 39 -3.08 36.15 22.17
N CYS A 40 -2.44 35.51 23.15
CA CYS A 40 -1.35 34.58 22.92
C CYS A 40 -1.79 33.22 22.38
N THR A 41 -2.99 32.73 22.72
CA THR A 41 -3.49 31.40 22.30
C THR A 41 -4.43 31.44 21.09
N ASN A 42 -4.96 32.61 20.72
CA ASN A 42 -5.89 32.72 19.60
C ASN A 42 -5.14 32.71 18.26
N THR A 43 -5.21 31.57 17.56
CA THR A 43 -4.50 31.34 16.30
C THR A 43 -4.99 32.25 15.17
N GLU A 44 -6.29 32.51 15.09
CA GLU A 44 -6.89 33.36 14.04
C GLU A 44 -6.45 34.82 14.20
N LEU A 45 -6.52 35.35 15.42
CA LEU A 45 -6.01 36.68 15.75
C LEU A 45 -4.51 36.81 15.42
N ASN A 46 -3.70 35.85 15.85
CA ASN A 46 -2.25 35.87 15.59
C ASN A 46 -1.93 35.84 14.10
N THR A 47 -2.69 35.08 13.30
CA THR A 47 -2.53 35.01 11.84
C THR A 47 -2.89 36.33 11.17
N ASN A 48 -4.01 36.94 11.56
CA ASN A 48 -4.48 38.20 11.00
C ASN A 48 -3.55 39.37 11.37
N VAL A 49 -3.05 39.40 12.61
CA VAL A 49 -2.09 40.41 13.07
C VAL A 49 -0.75 40.22 12.35
N GLU A 50 -0.25 39.00 12.19
CA GLU A 50 0.99 38.73 11.44
C GLU A 50 0.88 39.18 9.98
N ALA A 51 -0.25 38.89 9.31
CA ALA A 51 -0.51 39.36 7.96
C ALA A 51 -0.53 40.90 7.86
N CYS A 52 -1.22 41.58 8.78
CA CYS A 52 -1.27 43.04 8.82
C CYS A 52 0.12 43.66 9.05
N VAL A 53 0.90 43.10 9.98
CA VAL A 53 2.26 43.56 10.31
C VAL A 53 3.18 43.41 9.10
N LEU A 54 3.13 42.29 8.39
CA LEU A 54 3.93 42.08 7.18
C LEU A 54 3.56 43.05 6.04
N MET A 55 2.30 43.52 5.97
CA MET A 55 1.87 44.51 4.98
C MET A 55 2.18 45.96 5.37
N SER A 56 2.20 46.26 6.67
CA SER A 56 2.19 47.65 7.18
C SER A 56 3.50 48.09 7.86
N CYS A 57 4.41 47.16 8.16
CA CYS A 57 5.67 47.42 8.84
C CYS A 57 6.89 47.05 7.98
N THR A 58 8.04 47.67 8.26
CA THR A 58 9.32 47.21 7.69
C THR A 58 9.74 45.86 8.27
N ILE A 59 10.62 45.12 7.60
CA ILE A 59 11.04 43.78 8.06
C ILE A 59 11.68 43.85 9.46
N LYS A 60 12.53 44.85 9.73
CA LYS A 60 13.11 45.07 11.08
C LYS A 60 12.03 45.34 12.13
N GLN A 61 11.00 46.11 11.81
CA GLN A 61 9.86 46.36 12.70
C GLN A 61 9.01 45.09 12.91
N SER A 62 8.80 44.27 11.88
CA SER A 62 8.09 43.00 11.97
C SER A 62 8.83 41.98 12.84
N LEU A 63 10.16 41.89 12.73
CA LEU A 63 10.98 41.05 13.61
C LEU A 63 10.98 41.54 15.05
N THR A 64 11.08 42.86 15.25
CA THR A 64 10.97 43.47 16.59
C THR A 64 9.61 43.16 17.22
N THR A 65 8.54 43.30 16.44
CA THR A 65 7.17 42.94 16.84
C THR A 65 7.09 41.48 17.25
N LYS A 66 7.62 40.57 16.44
CA LYS A 66 7.63 39.13 16.72
C LYS A 66 8.41 38.78 17.98
N ASN A 67 9.53 39.46 18.25
CA ASN A 67 10.29 39.27 19.48
C ASN A 67 9.52 39.73 20.71
N VAL A 68 8.94 40.93 20.65
CA VAL A 68 8.16 41.53 21.74
C VAL A 68 6.91 40.70 22.04
N THR A 69 6.14 40.31 21.02
CA THR A 69 4.91 39.50 21.21
C THR A 69 5.22 38.09 21.71
N LYS A 70 6.27 37.43 21.19
CA LYS A 70 6.67 36.09 21.67
C LYS A 70 7.21 36.12 23.10
N THR A 71 7.96 37.16 23.47
CA THR A 71 8.44 37.35 24.85
C THR A 71 7.27 37.61 25.79
N ALA A 72 6.32 38.45 25.40
CA ALA A 72 5.13 38.71 26.20
C ALA A 72 4.21 37.48 26.34
N CYS A 73 4.22 36.56 25.37
CA CYS A 73 3.45 35.32 25.44
C CYS A 73 4.20 34.16 26.13
N ASP A 74 5.31 34.44 26.84
CA ASP A 74 6.16 33.42 27.48
C ASP A 74 6.54 32.26 26.54
N ALA A 75 6.71 32.57 25.24
CA ALA A 75 7.07 31.55 24.26
C ALA A 75 8.49 31.02 24.53
N PRO A 76 8.73 29.69 24.42
CA PRO A 76 10.05 29.13 24.68
C PRO A 76 11.07 29.65 23.69
N ILE A 77 12.21 30.16 24.20
CA ILE A 77 13.36 30.55 23.36
C ILE A 77 14.00 29.27 22.83
N ARG A 78 14.00 29.10 21.51
CA ARG A 78 14.53 27.91 20.85
C ARG A 78 15.98 28.11 20.44
N ASP A 79 16.84 27.13 20.77
CA ASP A 79 18.26 27.13 20.42
C ASP A 79 18.73 25.72 20.02
N ARG A 80 19.14 25.58 18.76
CA ARG A 80 19.75 24.36 18.19
C ARG A 80 21.14 24.59 17.58
N SER A 81 21.82 25.67 18.00
CA SER A 81 23.16 26.04 17.53
C SER A 81 24.22 24.94 17.70
N LYS A 82 24.10 24.13 18.77
CA LYS A 82 25.00 22.99 19.03
C LYS A 82 24.93 21.92 17.94
N THR A 83 23.77 21.71 17.32
CA THR A 83 23.62 20.67 16.28
C THR A 83 24.48 20.99 15.06
N VAL A 84 24.52 22.27 14.66
CA VAL A 84 25.32 22.74 13.52
C VAL A 84 26.81 22.53 13.76
N SER A 85 27.31 22.97 14.92
CA SER A 85 28.73 22.85 15.27
C SER A 85 29.17 21.41 15.50
N ILE A 86 28.34 20.57 16.14
CA ILE A 86 28.64 19.14 16.34
C ILE A 86 28.78 18.41 15.00
N ALA A 87 27.83 18.62 14.07
CA ALA A 87 27.87 17.99 12.75
C ALA A 87 29.13 18.37 11.99
N GLY A 88 29.49 19.66 11.99
CA GLY A 88 30.71 20.16 11.35
C GLY A 88 32.01 19.61 11.95
N ILE A 89 32.13 19.59 13.28
CA ILE A 89 33.33 19.10 13.96
C ILE A 89 33.52 17.59 13.75
N VAL A 90 32.48 16.79 14.04
CA VAL A 90 32.59 15.32 13.99
C VAL A 90 32.88 14.87 12.57
N GLY A 91 32.10 15.35 11.59
CA GLY A 91 32.31 14.98 10.20
C GLY A 91 33.65 15.48 9.65
N GLY A 92 34.06 16.70 10.01
CA GLY A 92 35.35 17.27 9.60
C GLY A 92 36.54 16.46 10.11
N VAL A 93 36.52 16.05 11.38
CA VAL A 93 37.55 15.18 11.96
C VAL A 93 37.62 13.83 11.23
N LEU A 94 36.47 13.20 10.96
CA LEU A 94 36.42 11.93 10.25
C LEU A 94 36.96 12.04 8.82
N SER A 95 36.63 13.12 8.09
CA SER A 95 37.16 13.39 6.75
C SER A 95 38.68 13.61 6.77
N VAL A 96 39.22 14.35 7.74
CA VAL A 96 40.67 14.55 7.90
C VAL A 96 41.37 13.22 8.17
N VAL A 97 40.84 12.38 9.07
CA VAL A 97 41.40 11.05 9.34
C VAL A 97 41.39 10.18 8.07
N ALA A 98 40.29 10.13 7.34
CA ALA A 98 40.18 9.37 6.10
C ALA A 98 41.19 9.87 5.04
N PHE A 99 41.38 11.18 4.92
CA PHE A 99 42.37 11.79 4.04
C PHE A 99 43.81 11.45 4.44
N ILE A 100 44.17 11.55 5.72
CA ILE A 100 45.50 11.16 6.22
C ILE A 100 45.79 9.70 5.89
N LEU A 101 44.83 8.80 6.12
CA LEU A 101 44.97 7.39 5.78
C LEU A 101 45.12 7.17 4.26
N ARG A 102 44.43 7.95 3.44
CA ARG A 102 44.60 7.94 1.98
C ARG A 102 46.02 8.36 1.57
N ILE A 103 46.56 9.45 2.12
CA ILE A 103 47.93 9.89 1.82
C ILE A 103 48.97 8.88 2.33
N ALA A 104 48.75 8.33 3.52
CA ALA A 104 49.62 7.28 4.08
C ALA A 104 49.73 6.07 3.15
N ALA A 105 48.62 5.67 2.52
CA ALA A 105 48.57 4.59 1.54
C ALA A 105 49.41 4.82 0.27
N ARG A 106 49.88 6.06 0.05
CA ARG A 106 50.64 6.47 -1.15
C ARG A 106 52.15 6.60 -0.92
N PHE A 107 52.63 6.49 0.33
CA PHE A 107 54.07 6.50 0.57
C PHE A 107 54.78 5.31 -0.07
N ARG A 108 55.98 5.55 -0.61
CA ARG A 108 56.79 4.55 -1.31
C ARG A 108 57.18 3.35 -0.44
N CYS A 109 57.39 3.55 0.86
CA CYS A 109 57.65 2.47 1.82
C CYS A 109 56.51 1.44 1.92
N LEU A 110 55.29 1.85 1.53
CA LEU A 110 54.09 1.01 1.51
C LEU A 110 53.71 0.57 0.09
N GLY A 111 54.54 0.85 -0.93
CA GLY A 111 54.34 0.43 -2.32
C GLY A 111 53.25 1.21 -3.08
N GLY A 112 52.95 2.45 -2.69
CA GLY A 112 51.98 3.33 -3.36
C GLY A 112 52.62 4.30 -4.36
N GLN A 113 51.83 4.81 -5.31
CA GLN A 113 52.20 5.90 -6.22
C GLN A 113 51.12 6.98 -6.19
N PHE A 114 51.53 8.24 -6.06
CA PHE A 114 50.63 9.39 -6.15
C PHE A 114 50.12 9.57 -7.59
N GLY A 115 48.91 10.09 -7.74
CA GLY A 115 48.54 10.73 -9.01
C GLY A 115 47.32 11.62 -8.89
N TRP A 116 46.64 11.85 -10.02
CA TRP A 116 45.66 12.93 -10.16
C TRP A 116 44.45 12.85 -9.22
N ASP A 117 43.99 11.66 -8.84
CA ASP A 117 42.95 11.48 -7.83
C ASP A 117 43.37 12.05 -6.46
N ASP A 118 44.63 11.86 -6.08
CA ASP A 118 45.15 12.32 -4.80
C ASP A 118 45.35 13.84 -4.81
N ALA A 119 45.86 14.40 -5.92
CA ALA A 119 46.03 15.85 -6.09
C ALA A 119 44.70 16.60 -5.99
N THR A 120 43.66 16.14 -6.71
CA THR A 120 42.32 16.73 -6.63
C THR A 120 41.76 16.67 -5.21
N MET A 121 41.99 15.57 -4.49
CA MET A 121 41.53 15.43 -3.10
C MET A 121 42.24 16.38 -2.14
N VAL A 122 43.53 16.72 -2.36
CA VAL A 122 44.21 17.77 -1.56
C VAL A 122 43.49 19.10 -1.70
N PHE A 123 43.13 19.50 -2.93
CA PHE A 123 42.38 20.72 -3.17
C PHE A 123 40.97 20.68 -2.58
N THR A 124 40.28 19.53 -2.64
CA THR A 124 38.99 19.34 -1.96
C THR A 124 39.13 19.56 -0.44
N MET A 125 40.17 19.01 0.19
CA MET A 125 40.39 19.18 1.64
C MET A 125 40.71 20.62 2.04
N MET A 126 41.38 21.39 1.18
CA MET A 126 41.59 22.83 1.41
C MET A 126 40.27 23.61 1.49
N MET A 127 39.19 23.11 0.90
CA MET A 127 37.85 23.72 0.93
C MET A 127 36.97 23.15 2.06
N VAL A 128 37.06 21.83 2.33
CA VAL A 128 36.29 21.15 3.38
C VAL A 128 36.68 21.63 4.79
N ILE A 129 37.95 21.97 5.02
CA ILE A 129 38.42 22.47 6.32
C ILE A 129 37.77 23.83 6.66
N PRO A 130 37.82 24.86 5.78
CA PRO A 130 37.06 26.10 5.96
C PRO A 130 35.56 25.89 6.15
N LEU A 131 34.92 25.05 5.32
CA LEU A 131 33.49 24.71 5.44
C LEU A 131 33.16 24.20 6.87
N SER A 132 33.99 23.28 7.39
CA SER A 132 33.82 22.71 8.73
C SER A 132 34.06 23.74 9.83
N ALA A 133 35.00 24.67 9.65
CA ALA A 133 35.27 25.74 10.61
C ALA A 133 34.15 26.79 10.65
N PHE A 134 33.56 27.14 9.50
CA PHE A 134 32.45 28.08 9.43
C PHE A 134 31.21 27.58 10.17
N SER A 135 30.97 26.27 10.28
CA SER A 135 29.89 25.72 11.10
C SER A 135 29.94 26.18 12.57
N ILE A 136 31.14 26.41 13.13
CA ILE A 136 31.34 26.93 14.49
C ILE A 136 31.02 28.42 14.52
N VAL A 137 31.58 29.19 13.59
CA VAL A 137 31.38 30.64 13.50
C VAL A 137 29.90 30.99 13.29
N LEU A 138 29.19 30.20 12.49
CA LEU A 138 27.76 30.33 12.26
C LEU A 138 26.96 30.05 13.53
N ALA A 139 27.26 28.97 14.25
CA ALA A 139 26.63 28.64 15.52
C ALA A 139 26.83 29.75 16.57
N ASP A 140 28.06 30.28 16.68
CA ASP A 140 28.42 31.36 17.60
C ASP A 140 27.71 32.68 17.24
N SER A 141 27.53 32.95 15.94
CA SER A 141 26.79 34.12 15.46
C SER A 141 25.28 34.05 15.73
N GLY A 142 24.77 32.87 16.15
CA GLY A 142 23.37 32.66 16.52
C GLY A 142 22.58 31.79 15.54
N LEU A 143 23.26 31.08 14.62
CA LEU A 143 22.58 30.14 13.74
C LEU A 143 21.92 29.01 14.55
N GLY A 144 20.64 28.72 14.26
CA GLY A 144 19.83 27.80 15.03
C GLY A 144 19.09 28.44 16.20
N LYS A 145 19.10 29.78 16.28
CA LYS A 145 18.16 30.56 17.07
C LYS A 145 17.14 31.23 16.15
N ASP A 146 15.99 31.55 16.70
CA ASP A 146 14.94 32.29 16.01
C ASP A 146 15.41 33.67 15.54
N MET A 147 15.17 34.01 14.27
CA MET A 147 15.74 35.21 13.64
C MET A 147 15.40 36.51 14.37
N TRP A 148 14.21 36.59 14.97
CA TRP A 148 13.77 37.76 15.75
C TRP A 148 14.44 37.90 17.13
N THR A 149 15.18 36.88 17.59
CA THR A 149 15.94 36.92 18.85
C THR A 149 17.38 37.41 18.67
N LEU A 150 17.81 37.63 17.43
CA LEU A 150 19.19 37.98 17.09
C LEU A 150 19.35 39.48 16.81
N PRO A 151 20.52 40.06 17.14
CA PRO A 151 20.90 41.37 16.62
C PRO A 151 20.91 41.39 15.09
N PHE A 152 20.42 42.46 14.47
CA PHE A 152 20.34 42.58 13.00
C PHE A 152 21.71 42.48 12.29
N GLU A 153 22.78 42.91 12.96
CA GLU A 153 24.16 42.75 12.46
C GLU A 153 24.57 41.28 12.36
N ASN A 154 24.16 40.46 13.32
CA ASN A 154 24.44 39.02 13.32
C ASN A 154 23.69 38.30 12.19
N ILE A 155 22.47 38.73 11.85
CA ILE A 155 21.73 38.18 10.70
C ILE A 155 22.50 38.45 9.40
N THR A 156 23.01 39.67 9.24
CA THR A 156 23.83 40.05 8.08
C THR A 156 25.14 39.26 8.03
N HIS A 157 25.79 39.06 9.18
CA HIS A 157 27.02 38.27 9.29
C HIS A 157 26.79 36.78 8.95
N ILE A 158 25.67 36.19 9.41
CA ILE A 158 25.28 34.81 9.07
C ILE A 158 25.09 34.66 7.56
N LEU A 159 24.32 35.55 6.93
CA LEU A 159 24.06 35.49 5.48
C LEU A 159 25.32 35.74 4.65
N TYR A 160 26.24 36.58 5.13
CA TYR A 160 27.53 36.78 4.49
C TYR A 160 28.38 35.49 4.49
N ILE A 161 28.46 34.81 5.63
CA ILE A 161 29.17 33.53 5.74
C ILE A 161 28.48 32.46 4.86
N TYR A 162 27.14 32.43 4.80
CA TYR A 162 26.41 31.51 3.93
C TYR A 162 26.74 31.65 2.46
N MET A 163 26.90 32.87 1.96
CA MET A 163 27.31 33.08 0.58
C MET A 163 28.67 32.42 0.30
N ILE A 164 29.60 32.48 1.26
CA ILE A 164 30.92 31.83 1.14
C ILE A 164 30.77 30.31 1.26
N ASP A 165 29.98 29.84 2.23
CA ASP A 165 29.76 28.42 2.51
C ASP A 165 29.07 27.71 1.32
N GLU A 166 28.12 28.38 0.67
CA GLU A 166 27.46 27.91 -0.55
C GLU A 166 28.45 27.70 -1.70
N VAL A 167 29.37 28.65 -1.92
CA VAL A 167 30.39 28.55 -2.97
C VAL A 167 31.38 27.40 -2.67
N LEU A 168 31.78 27.25 -1.41
CA LEU A 168 32.63 26.13 -0.98
C LEU A 168 31.92 24.79 -1.20
N TYR A 169 30.67 24.67 -0.77
CA TYR A 169 29.85 23.48 -0.93
C TYR A 169 29.72 23.08 -2.41
N LEU A 170 29.30 24.01 -3.27
CA LEU A 170 29.14 23.76 -4.72
C LEU A 170 30.45 23.41 -5.42
N SER A 171 31.58 23.77 -4.83
CA SER A 171 32.91 23.40 -5.32
C SER A 171 33.36 22.02 -4.85
N ILE A 172 33.11 21.67 -3.59
CA ILE A 172 33.54 20.41 -2.97
C ILE A 172 32.89 19.19 -3.64
N LEU A 173 31.60 19.28 -3.95
CA LEU A 173 30.83 18.17 -4.54
C LEU A 173 31.42 17.65 -5.87
N PRO A 174 31.57 18.46 -6.94
CA PRO A 174 32.14 18.01 -8.19
C PRO A 174 33.63 17.65 -8.04
N MET A 175 34.41 18.33 -7.21
CA MET A 175 35.83 17.99 -7.01
C MET A 175 36.03 16.61 -6.36
N THR A 176 35.17 16.26 -5.41
CA THR A 176 35.16 14.92 -4.80
C THR A 176 34.87 13.85 -5.85
N LYS A 177 33.88 14.08 -6.72
CA LYS A 177 33.53 13.19 -7.84
C LYS A 177 34.65 13.08 -8.86
N ILE A 178 35.32 14.19 -9.21
CA ILE A 178 36.49 14.19 -10.11
C ILE A 178 37.62 13.35 -9.51
N SER A 179 37.90 13.43 -8.20
CA SER A 179 38.86 12.53 -7.55
C SER A 179 38.49 11.06 -7.74
N ILE A 180 37.21 10.69 -7.58
CA ILE A 180 36.74 9.30 -7.77
C ILE A 180 36.91 8.86 -9.24
N LEU A 181 36.55 9.72 -10.20
CA LEU A 181 36.69 9.44 -11.63
C LEU A 181 38.17 9.29 -12.04
N CYS A 182 39.07 10.13 -11.51
CA CYS A 182 40.51 9.98 -11.70
C CYS A 182 41.03 8.63 -11.17
N PHE A 183 40.48 8.15 -10.05
CA PHE A 183 40.78 6.83 -9.52
C PHE A 183 40.28 5.72 -10.47
N TYR A 184 39.06 5.82 -11.00
CA TYR A 184 38.55 4.87 -11.99
C TYR A 184 39.39 4.82 -13.27
N LEU A 185 39.82 5.97 -13.78
CA LEU A 185 40.73 6.05 -14.93
C LEU A 185 42.08 5.37 -14.68
N ARG A 186 42.53 5.30 -13.42
CA ARG A 186 43.75 4.58 -13.03
C ARG A 186 43.51 3.07 -12.91
N VAL A 187 42.37 2.65 -12.38
CA VAL A 187 42.09 1.23 -12.09
C VAL A 187 41.62 0.47 -13.32
N PHE A 188 40.76 1.06 -14.14
CA PHE A 188 40.12 0.35 -15.24
C PHE A 188 40.76 0.70 -16.60
N PRO A 189 41.42 -0.27 -17.27
CA PRO A 189 42.12 0.00 -18.53
C PRO A 189 41.19 0.02 -19.76
N LYS A 190 39.94 -0.45 -19.63
CA LYS A 190 38.98 -0.64 -20.74
C LYS A 190 38.62 0.70 -21.39
N LYS A 191 38.50 0.73 -22.72
CA LYS A 191 38.25 1.99 -23.47
C LYS A 191 36.90 2.61 -23.14
N GLU A 192 35.85 1.80 -23.03
CA GLU A 192 34.47 2.24 -22.78
C GLU A 192 34.34 3.03 -21.48
N ILE A 193 34.76 2.45 -20.35
CA ILE A 193 34.69 3.09 -19.03
C ILE A 193 35.54 4.36 -18.94
N ARG A 194 36.66 4.41 -19.65
CA ARG A 194 37.52 5.61 -19.69
C ARG A 194 36.88 6.76 -20.45
N VAL A 195 36.24 6.47 -21.59
CA VAL A 195 35.47 7.48 -22.34
C VAL A 195 34.32 8.01 -21.49
N THR A 196 33.55 7.13 -20.87
CA THR A 196 32.45 7.54 -19.98
C THR A 196 32.96 8.36 -18.80
N ALA A 197 34.07 7.95 -18.16
CA ALA A 197 34.65 8.70 -17.05
C ALA A 197 35.09 10.13 -17.45
N TYR A 198 35.66 10.33 -18.65
CA TYR A 198 35.99 11.67 -19.14
C TYR A 198 34.74 12.51 -19.43
N VAL A 199 33.68 11.91 -19.98
CA VAL A 199 32.40 12.60 -20.21
C VAL A 199 31.78 13.06 -18.89
N VAL A 200 31.72 12.18 -17.89
CA VAL A 200 31.17 12.54 -16.56
C VAL A 200 32.06 13.58 -15.87
N MET A 201 33.38 13.51 -16.06
CA MET A 201 34.31 14.53 -15.56
C MET A 201 34.05 15.90 -16.20
N ALA A 202 33.77 15.96 -17.51
CA ALA A 202 33.37 17.20 -18.17
C ALA A 202 32.05 17.76 -17.60
N PHE A 203 31.07 16.91 -17.31
CA PHE A 203 29.84 17.36 -16.63
C PHE A 203 30.10 17.88 -15.20
N CYS A 204 31.00 17.26 -14.44
CA CYS A 204 31.39 17.76 -13.11
C CYS A 204 32.08 19.14 -13.20
N VAL A 205 32.94 19.34 -14.19
CA VAL A 205 33.58 20.65 -14.43
C VAL A 205 32.55 21.69 -14.88
N GLY A 206 31.61 21.31 -15.75
CA GLY A 206 30.50 22.16 -16.18
C GLY A 206 29.59 22.57 -15.01
N TYR A 207 29.26 21.64 -14.11
CA TYR A 207 28.56 21.91 -12.86
C TYR A 207 29.33 22.92 -12.00
N LEU A 208 30.62 22.65 -11.75
CA LEU A 208 31.48 23.51 -10.93
C LEU A 208 31.50 24.95 -11.46
N ILE A 209 31.81 25.14 -12.74
CA ILE A 209 31.93 26.47 -13.34
C ILE A 209 30.58 27.18 -13.33
N SER A 210 29.51 26.49 -13.75
CA SER A 210 28.20 27.12 -13.92
C SER A 210 27.60 27.54 -12.58
N PHE A 211 27.50 26.62 -11.63
CA PHE A 211 26.84 26.91 -10.35
C PHE A 211 27.67 27.81 -9.45
N VAL A 212 29.00 27.76 -9.48
CA VAL A 212 29.83 28.72 -8.73
C VAL A 212 29.68 30.13 -9.30
N LEU A 213 29.75 30.31 -10.62
CA LEU A 213 29.58 31.64 -11.23
C LEU A 213 28.18 32.20 -10.97
N ILE A 214 27.15 31.37 -11.12
CA ILE A 214 25.76 31.76 -10.84
C ILE A 214 25.60 32.16 -9.36
N SER A 215 26.22 31.44 -8.42
CA SER A 215 26.11 31.73 -6.97
C SER A 215 26.90 32.97 -6.56
N VAL A 216 28.10 33.19 -7.12
CA VAL A 216 28.91 34.40 -6.84
C VAL A 216 28.22 35.66 -7.37
N PHE A 217 27.60 35.57 -8.55
CA PHE A 217 26.90 36.69 -9.19
C PHE A 217 25.37 36.59 -9.04
N GLN A 218 24.89 35.97 -7.95
CA GLN A 218 23.45 35.74 -7.75
C GLN A 218 22.64 37.03 -7.56
N CYS A 219 23.29 38.14 -7.19
CA CYS A 219 22.69 39.45 -7.05
C CYS A 219 23.56 40.54 -7.70
N ASP A 220 22.90 41.59 -8.20
CA ASP A 220 23.53 42.81 -8.72
C ASP A 220 23.08 44.04 -7.90
N PRO A 221 24.00 44.72 -7.19
CA PRO A 221 25.39 44.31 -6.87
C PRO A 221 25.47 43.11 -5.90
N ILE A 222 26.65 42.45 -5.84
CA ILE A 222 26.88 41.17 -5.12
C ILE A 222 26.51 41.24 -3.64
N ASN A 223 26.73 42.40 -2.99
CA ASN A 223 26.37 42.60 -1.59
C ASN A 223 24.86 42.46 -1.32
N GLY A 224 24.02 42.52 -2.36
CA GLY A 224 22.61 42.18 -2.26
C GLY A 224 22.33 40.75 -1.77
N ALA A 225 23.26 39.81 -1.93
CA ALA A 225 23.08 38.43 -1.47
C ALA A 225 22.92 38.32 0.06
N TYR A 226 23.53 39.21 0.83
CA TYR A 226 23.48 39.20 2.30
C TYR A 226 22.89 40.48 2.91
N LEU A 227 22.58 41.51 2.12
CA LEU A 227 21.92 42.73 2.58
C LEU A 227 20.42 42.80 2.21
N ARG A 228 19.93 41.97 1.28
CA ARG A 228 18.53 42.02 0.81
C ARG A 228 17.50 41.68 1.89
N TRP A 229 17.88 40.95 2.92
CA TRP A 229 16.95 40.42 3.93
C TRP A 229 16.17 41.49 4.68
N ASP A 230 16.70 42.72 4.79
CA ASP A 230 16.06 43.83 5.50
C ASP A 230 15.03 44.61 4.66
N GLY A 231 15.03 44.41 3.34
CA GLY A 231 14.12 45.08 2.40
C GLY A 231 14.34 46.59 2.26
N GLU A 232 15.44 47.15 2.79
CA GLU A 232 15.72 48.60 2.76
C GLU A 232 16.39 49.04 1.46
N HIS A 233 16.93 48.09 0.70
CA HIS A 233 17.70 48.32 -0.51
C HIS A 233 17.11 47.53 -1.69
N ASN A 234 17.04 48.15 -2.86
CA ASN A 234 16.49 47.51 -4.06
C ASN A 234 17.60 46.78 -4.84
N PHE A 235 17.78 45.49 -4.54
CA PHE A 235 18.74 44.62 -5.23
C PHE A 235 18.02 43.72 -6.23
N LYS A 236 18.63 43.50 -7.40
CA LYS A 236 18.14 42.54 -8.38
C LYS A 236 18.90 41.22 -8.21
N CYS A 237 18.22 40.17 -7.79
CA CYS A 237 18.79 38.84 -7.67
C CYS A 237 18.12 37.85 -8.63
N ASN A 238 18.84 36.79 -8.97
CA ASN A 238 18.28 35.65 -9.67
C ASN A 238 17.32 34.87 -8.74
N ASN A 239 16.69 33.81 -9.27
CA ASN A 239 15.87 32.93 -8.46
C ASN A 239 16.76 31.95 -7.68
N ILE A 240 17.14 32.34 -6.46
CA ILE A 240 18.03 31.59 -5.56
C ILE A 240 17.47 30.20 -5.24
N ASN A 241 16.15 30.08 -5.08
CA ASN A 241 15.50 28.78 -4.82
C ASN A 241 15.60 27.85 -6.04
N ALA A 242 15.30 28.36 -7.24
CA ALA A 242 15.42 27.59 -8.47
C ALA A 242 16.88 27.20 -8.77
N GLN A 243 17.83 28.08 -8.48
CA GLN A 243 19.27 27.79 -8.52
C GLN A 243 19.62 26.64 -7.58
N GLY A 244 19.18 26.70 -6.31
CA GLY A 244 19.42 25.67 -5.31
C GLY A 244 18.84 24.31 -5.69
N TRP A 245 17.61 24.27 -6.22
CA TRP A 245 16.98 23.04 -6.71
C TRP A 245 17.70 22.46 -7.93
N ALA A 246 18.06 23.29 -8.91
CA ALA A 246 18.80 22.86 -10.09
C ALA A 246 20.17 22.29 -9.72
N ALA A 247 20.89 22.95 -8.80
CA ALA A 247 22.17 22.49 -8.29
C ALA A 247 22.05 21.16 -7.52
N ALA A 248 21.00 21.00 -6.70
CA ALA A 248 20.75 19.77 -5.95
C ALA A 248 20.39 18.59 -6.87
N ILE A 249 19.50 18.79 -7.85
CA ILE A 249 19.08 17.75 -8.81
C ILE A 249 20.26 17.32 -9.68
N ALA A 250 21.02 18.28 -10.23
CA ALA A 250 22.18 17.97 -11.06
C ALA A 250 23.26 17.22 -10.27
N ASN A 251 23.48 17.58 -9.01
CA ASN A 251 24.42 16.87 -8.14
C ASN A 251 23.96 15.43 -7.82
N MET A 252 22.68 15.23 -7.51
CA MET A 252 22.09 13.91 -7.28
C MET A 252 22.25 12.98 -8.49
N ILE A 253 22.00 13.50 -9.69
CA ILE A 253 22.22 12.74 -10.94
C ILE A 253 23.70 12.35 -11.07
N LEU A 254 24.62 13.28 -10.81
CA LEU A 254 26.06 12.99 -10.86
C LEU A 254 26.49 11.95 -9.81
N ASP A 255 25.92 11.93 -8.61
CA ASP A 255 26.17 10.89 -7.60
C ASP A 255 25.78 9.50 -8.10
N ILE A 256 24.57 9.36 -8.67
CA ILE A 256 24.08 8.09 -9.21
C ILE A 256 24.98 7.61 -10.36
N VAL A 257 25.34 8.50 -11.29
CA VAL A 257 26.16 8.16 -12.45
C VAL A 257 27.58 7.73 -12.04
N VAL A 258 28.22 8.46 -11.13
CA VAL A 258 29.58 8.14 -10.64
C VAL A 258 29.59 6.81 -9.85
N MET A 259 28.52 6.51 -9.11
CA MET A 259 28.37 5.24 -8.39
C MET A 259 28.11 4.05 -9.33
N ALA A 260 27.26 4.22 -10.35
CA ALA A 260 26.87 3.14 -11.26
C ALA A 260 28.00 2.68 -12.19
N LEU A 261 28.93 3.57 -12.51
CA LEU A 261 29.99 3.35 -13.49
C LEU A 261 30.89 2.11 -13.21
N PRO A 262 31.41 1.87 -11.98
CA PRO A 262 32.16 0.65 -11.67
C PRO A 262 31.28 -0.61 -11.47
N LEU A 263 29.97 -0.48 -11.18
CA LEU A 263 29.08 -1.62 -10.91
C LEU A 263 28.91 -2.52 -12.12
N ARG A 264 28.81 -1.92 -13.31
CA ARG A 264 28.70 -2.65 -14.59
C ARG A 264 29.87 -3.61 -14.79
N GLU A 265 31.09 -3.20 -14.45
CA GLU A 265 32.29 -4.03 -14.63
C GLU A 265 32.44 -5.08 -13.50
N LEU A 266 31.93 -4.79 -12.30
CA LEU A 266 31.96 -5.73 -11.18
C LEU A 266 30.92 -6.84 -11.27
N TYR A 267 29.82 -6.62 -12.01
CA TYR A 267 28.80 -7.64 -12.27
C TYR A 267 29.34 -8.84 -13.05
N HIS A 268 30.38 -8.65 -13.87
CA HIS A 268 30.99 -9.71 -14.68
C HIS A 268 32.15 -10.45 -13.98
N LEU A 269 32.47 -10.13 -12.72
CA LEU A 269 33.58 -10.72 -11.99
C LEU A 269 33.08 -11.71 -10.92
N ASN A 270 33.43 -13.00 -11.06
CA ASN A 270 33.21 -14.03 -10.05
C ASN A 270 34.11 -13.79 -8.82
N LEU A 271 33.66 -12.94 -7.90
CA LEU A 271 34.41 -12.56 -6.70
C LEU A 271 34.02 -13.41 -5.48
N SER A 272 35.02 -13.86 -4.71
CA SER A 272 34.83 -14.51 -3.41
C SER A 272 34.06 -13.62 -2.43
N LEU A 273 33.28 -14.19 -1.51
CA LEU A 273 32.39 -13.48 -0.57
C LEU A 273 33.05 -12.31 0.18
N ARG A 274 34.34 -12.42 0.57
CA ARG A 274 35.10 -11.34 1.23
C ARG A 274 35.40 -10.16 0.29
N LYS A 275 35.67 -10.43 -0.98
CA LYS A 275 35.84 -9.40 -2.02
C LYS A 275 34.51 -8.72 -2.33
N LYS A 276 33.42 -9.49 -2.37
CA LYS A 276 32.04 -9.01 -2.54
C LYS A 276 31.62 -8.11 -1.39
N LEU A 277 31.91 -8.47 -0.14
CA LEU A 277 31.60 -7.66 1.04
C LEU A 277 32.35 -6.32 1.06
N GLY A 278 33.66 -6.32 0.78
CA GLY A 278 34.43 -5.06 0.72
C GLY A 278 34.06 -4.16 -0.47
N VAL A 279 33.53 -4.75 -1.55
CA VAL A 279 32.96 -4.00 -2.68
C VAL A 279 31.57 -3.45 -2.31
N LEU A 280 30.73 -4.25 -1.65
CA LEU A 280 29.42 -3.86 -1.13
C LEU A 280 29.52 -2.70 -0.13
N CYS A 281 30.50 -2.70 0.79
CA CYS A 281 30.72 -1.60 1.74
C CYS A 281 31.13 -0.28 1.06
N MET A 282 31.93 -0.33 -0.01
CA MET A 282 32.26 0.90 -0.77
C MET A 282 31.03 1.42 -1.53
N PHE A 283 30.13 0.53 -1.97
CA PHE A 283 28.88 0.91 -2.63
C PHE A 283 27.79 1.39 -1.66
N SER A 284 27.70 0.81 -0.46
CA SER A 284 26.73 1.25 0.55
C SER A 284 26.98 2.69 0.99
N LEU A 285 28.25 3.12 1.05
CA LEU A 285 28.61 4.52 1.30
C LEU A 285 28.27 5.43 0.11
N GLY A 286 28.38 4.95 -1.14
CA GLY A 286 27.89 5.68 -2.32
C GLY A 286 26.38 5.87 -2.33
N ILE A 287 25.62 4.82 -1.98
CA ILE A 287 24.16 4.88 -1.82
C ILE A 287 23.79 5.85 -0.69
N PHE A 288 24.53 5.82 0.42
CA PHE A 288 24.30 6.71 1.55
C PHE A 288 24.54 8.18 1.20
N VAL A 289 25.57 8.51 0.41
CA VAL A 289 25.76 9.88 -0.11
C VAL A 289 24.54 10.32 -0.93
N THR A 290 24.05 9.49 -1.86
CA THR A 290 22.85 9.81 -2.65
C THR A 290 21.60 10.02 -1.77
N LEU A 291 21.43 9.22 -0.71
CA LEU A 291 20.33 9.39 0.23
C LEU A 291 20.43 10.73 0.98
N VAL A 292 21.62 11.13 1.41
CA VAL A 292 21.85 12.43 2.02
C VAL A 292 21.53 13.56 1.04
N SER A 293 21.92 13.44 -0.24
CA SER A 293 21.60 14.41 -1.28
C SER A 293 20.08 14.56 -1.51
N ILE A 294 19.31 13.47 -1.38
CA ILE A 294 17.83 13.47 -1.46
C ILE A 294 17.22 14.18 -0.25
N LEU A 295 17.64 13.83 0.96
CA LEU A 295 17.17 14.46 2.20
C LEU A 295 17.45 15.96 2.20
N ARG A 296 18.62 16.37 1.68
CA ARG A 296 18.96 17.78 1.50
C ARG A 296 18.02 18.50 0.52
N LEU A 297 17.64 17.88 -0.59
CA LEU A 297 16.68 18.46 -1.54
C LEU A 297 15.31 18.67 -0.87
N GLU A 298 14.87 17.73 -0.05
CA GLU A 298 13.64 17.87 0.75
C GLU A 298 13.74 19.08 1.70
N SER A 299 14.83 19.21 2.46
CA SER A 299 15.05 20.36 3.35
C SER A 299 15.12 21.69 2.58
N LEU A 300 15.69 21.72 1.37
CA LEU A 300 15.71 22.90 0.49
C LEU A 300 14.33 23.31 -0.01
N ILE A 301 13.47 22.34 -0.33
CA ILE A 301 12.09 22.61 -0.74
C ILE A 301 11.30 23.19 0.44
N LYS A 302 11.47 22.65 1.65
CA LYS A 302 10.85 23.18 2.89
C LYS A 302 11.32 24.60 3.20
N PHE A 303 12.60 24.91 2.97
CA PHE A 303 13.16 26.22 3.24
C PHE A 303 12.71 27.31 2.26
N ALA A 304 12.32 26.96 1.03
CA ALA A 304 11.98 27.93 -0.01
C ALA A 304 10.82 28.89 0.36
N THR A 305 10.01 28.54 1.36
CA THR A 305 8.85 29.33 1.83
C THR A 305 9.02 29.88 3.25
N THR A 306 10.15 29.66 3.92
CA THR A 306 10.34 30.10 5.30
C THR A 306 10.59 31.61 5.42
N GLN A 307 10.09 32.18 6.51
CA GLN A 307 10.37 33.56 6.96
C GLN A 307 11.40 33.59 8.11
N ASN A 308 11.81 32.43 8.64
CA ASN A 308 12.73 32.28 9.77
C ASN A 308 14.04 31.62 9.34
N VAL A 309 14.81 32.38 8.57
CA VAL A 309 16.01 31.88 7.87
C VAL A 309 17.05 31.28 8.82
N THR A 310 17.32 31.89 9.97
CA THR A 310 18.34 31.38 10.91
C THR A 310 17.87 30.16 11.71
N TRP A 311 16.57 29.95 11.87
CA TRP A 311 16.09 28.71 12.46
C TRP A 311 16.12 27.61 11.41
N ASP A 312 15.40 27.76 10.30
CA ASP A 312 15.10 26.68 9.36
C ASP A 312 16.28 26.24 8.50
N TYR A 313 17.28 27.11 8.29
CA TYR A 313 18.47 26.73 7.52
C TYR A 313 19.32 25.63 8.18
N VAL A 314 19.22 25.44 9.49
CA VAL A 314 20.04 24.46 10.23
C VAL A 314 20.02 23.08 9.58
N GLU A 315 18.84 22.65 9.10
CA GLU A 315 18.67 21.35 8.45
C GLU A 315 19.45 21.24 7.15
N ILE A 316 19.36 22.26 6.31
CA ILE A 316 20.13 22.36 5.06
C ILE A 316 21.63 22.40 5.37
N GLY A 317 22.03 23.17 6.38
CA GLY A 317 23.43 23.36 6.75
C GLY A 317 24.11 22.06 7.18
N TYR A 318 23.49 21.29 8.09
CA TYR A 318 24.12 20.03 8.53
C TYR A 318 24.06 18.95 7.45
N TRP A 319 23.00 18.87 6.63
CA TRP A 319 22.96 17.91 5.51
C TRP A 319 24.01 18.23 4.45
N SER A 320 24.19 19.51 4.09
CA SER A 320 25.23 19.96 3.15
C SER A 320 26.64 19.62 3.65
N THR A 321 26.87 19.79 4.94
CA THR A 321 28.14 19.48 5.61
C THR A 321 28.41 17.98 5.64
N ILE A 322 27.42 17.18 6.07
CA ILE A 322 27.50 15.71 6.09
C ILE A 322 27.73 15.15 4.70
N GLU A 323 27.04 15.66 3.68
CA GLU A 323 27.21 15.24 2.28
C GLU A 323 28.65 15.39 1.82
N CYS A 324 29.26 16.55 2.08
CA CYS A 324 30.67 16.82 1.77
C CYS A 324 31.61 15.87 2.52
N HIS A 325 31.39 15.67 3.82
CA HIS A 325 32.26 14.83 4.65
C HIS A 325 32.21 13.36 4.25
N VAL A 326 31.01 12.82 4.06
CA VAL A 326 30.78 11.43 3.63
C VAL A 326 31.31 11.22 2.20
N GLY A 327 31.12 12.20 1.31
CA GLY A 327 31.69 12.17 -0.04
C GLY A 327 33.21 12.02 -0.01
N VAL A 328 33.91 12.80 0.82
CA VAL A 328 35.37 12.68 0.99
C VAL A 328 35.76 11.31 1.56
N ILE A 329 35.04 10.83 2.58
CA ILE A 329 35.29 9.50 3.17
C ILE A 329 35.16 8.42 2.09
N CYS A 330 34.06 8.44 1.33
CA CYS A 330 33.79 7.52 0.23
C CYS A 330 34.93 7.52 -0.81
N ALA A 331 35.38 8.71 -1.22
CA ALA A 331 36.49 8.86 -2.15
C ALA A 331 37.84 8.34 -1.60
N CYS A 332 38.01 8.28 -0.28
CA CYS A 332 39.23 7.79 0.36
C CYS A 332 39.24 6.26 0.58
N LEU A 333 38.08 5.60 0.64
CA LEU A 333 37.95 4.17 0.93
C LEU A 333 38.82 3.24 0.07
N PRO A 334 38.94 3.44 -1.27
CA PRO A 334 39.76 2.54 -2.08
C PRO A 334 41.24 2.55 -1.69
N ALA A 335 41.77 3.71 -1.29
CA ALA A 335 43.14 3.85 -0.81
C ALA A 335 43.32 3.23 0.59
N ILE A 336 42.36 3.48 1.49
CA ILE A 336 42.34 2.91 2.85
C ILE A 336 42.31 1.38 2.79
N ARG A 337 41.47 0.79 1.93
CA ARG A 337 41.42 -0.66 1.72
C ARG A 337 42.76 -1.23 1.23
N SER A 338 43.44 -0.54 0.31
CA SER A 338 44.77 -0.94 -0.16
C SER A 338 45.80 -0.94 0.97
N LEU A 339 45.75 0.07 1.86
CA LEU A 339 46.61 0.16 3.04
C LEU A 339 46.33 -0.96 4.05
N LEU A 340 45.07 -1.20 4.39
CA LEU A 340 44.67 -2.26 5.35
C LEU A 340 45.07 -3.66 4.87
N ARG A 341 44.94 -3.94 3.57
CA ARG A 341 45.39 -5.21 2.97
C ARG A 341 46.90 -5.44 3.14
N ARG A 342 47.69 -4.37 3.17
CA ARG A 342 49.16 -4.43 3.27
C ARG A 342 49.65 -4.48 4.71
N VAL A 343 48.98 -3.77 5.62
CA VAL A 343 49.36 -3.70 7.05
C VAL A 343 48.82 -4.89 7.85
N PHE A 344 47.63 -5.40 7.50
CA PHE A 344 46.98 -6.53 8.19
C PHE A 344 46.64 -7.69 7.22
N PRO A 345 47.65 -8.36 6.64
CA PRO A 345 47.45 -9.36 5.59
C PRO A 345 46.71 -10.62 6.04
N THR A 346 46.72 -10.96 7.33
CA THR A 346 45.99 -12.12 7.88
C THR A 346 44.48 -11.87 8.02
N ALA A 347 44.06 -10.64 8.31
CA ALA A 347 42.65 -10.24 8.39
C ALA A 347 42.06 -9.85 7.01
N PHE A 348 42.90 -9.38 6.07
CA PHE A 348 42.46 -8.81 4.77
C PHE A 348 43.13 -9.41 3.52
N GLY A 349 43.87 -10.52 3.64
CA GLY A 349 44.54 -11.23 2.52
C GLY A 349 43.69 -12.31 1.83
N ASP A 350 44.05 -12.64 0.59
CA ASP A 350 43.37 -13.66 -0.25
C ASP A 350 43.93 -15.06 0.04
N THR A 351 43.12 -15.97 0.61
CA THR A 351 43.40 -17.40 0.60
C THR A 351 42.73 -18.06 -0.60
N THR A 352 43.48 -18.32 -1.66
CA THR A 352 43.11 -19.28 -2.70
C THR A 352 44.19 -20.36 -2.78
N LYS A 353 43.96 -21.50 -2.11
CA LYS A 353 44.62 -22.77 -2.49
C LYS A 353 43.81 -23.37 -3.63
N GLY A 354 44.35 -23.30 -4.84
CA GLY A 354 43.79 -23.96 -6.01
C GLY A 354 44.07 -25.46 -5.96
N ALA A 355 43.05 -26.26 -6.25
CA ALA A 355 43.21 -27.63 -6.72
C ALA A 355 42.94 -27.65 -8.23
N SER A 356 44.02 -27.84 -8.99
CA SER A 356 44.01 -28.04 -10.44
C SER A 356 43.54 -29.45 -10.79
N LYS A 357 42.63 -29.55 -11.77
CA LYS A 357 42.49 -30.63 -12.78
C LYS A 357 41.36 -30.13 -13.71
N GLY A 358 41.53 -29.80 -14.98
CA GLY A 358 42.52 -30.25 -15.96
C GLY A 358 41.87 -31.25 -16.91
N THR A 359 40.97 -30.80 -17.78
CA THR A 359 40.56 -31.52 -18.99
C THR A 359 40.08 -30.53 -20.06
N ASN A 360 40.86 -30.46 -21.13
CA ASN A 360 40.54 -29.80 -22.39
C ASN A 360 39.38 -30.54 -23.08
N ASN A 361 38.40 -29.82 -23.61
CA ASN A 361 37.91 -30.17 -24.94
C ASN A 361 37.33 -28.97 -25.68
N THR A 362 37.85 -28.84 -26.89
CA THR A 362 37.52 -27.93 -28.00
C THR A 362 36.04 -27.96 -28.38
N TYR A 363 35.42 -26.78 -28.51
CA TYR A 363 34.15 -26.61 -29.21
C TYR A 363 34.34 -25.73 -30.44
N SER A 364 33.97 -26.30 -31.58
CA SER A 364 33.80 -25.60 -32.85
C SER A 364 32.46 -24.86 -32.87
N THR A 365 32.48 -23.75 -33.58
CA THR A 365 31.39 -22.90 -34.05
C THR A 365 30.26 -23.65 -34.76
N SER A 366 29.00 -23.28 -34.50
CA SER A 366 28.03 -22.91 -35.54
C SER A 366 26.73 -22.31 -34.98
N ARG A 367 26.28 -21.26 -35.67
CA ARG A 367 25.00 -20.54 -35.58
C ARG A 367 23.77 -21.45 -35.70
N SER A 368 22.69 -21.10 -35.00
CA SER A 368 21.41 -20.68 -35.60
C SER A 368 20.35 -20.49 -34.52
N GLY A 369 19.81 -19.27 -34.41
CA GLY A 369 18.60 -18.99 -33.66
C GLY A 369 17.36 -19.31 -34.50
N ALA A 370 16.40 -19.99 -33.88
CA ALA A 370 15.00 -20.00 -34.23
C ALA A 370 14.23 -20.41 -32.97
N GLY A 371 13.13 -19.70 -32.69
CA GLY A 371 12.39 -19.77 -31.44
C GLY A 371 11.76 -21.12 -31.15
N SER A 372 11.57 -21.39 -29.86
CA SER A 372 10.75 -22.50 -29.37
C SER A 372 9.98 -22.00 -28.15
N ARG A 373 8.66 -21.90 -28.33
CA ARG A 373 7.66 -22.13 -27.28
C ARG A 373 8.08 -23.39 -26.52
N LEU A 374 8.24 -23.28 -25.21
CA LEU A 374 8.39 -24.43 -24.32
C LEU A 374 7.07 -24.61 -23.58
N GLU A 375 6.17 -25.36 -24.22
CA GLU A 375 5.16 -26.15 -23.52
C GLU A 375 5.90 -27.18 -22.66
N GLY A 376 5.81 -27.05 -21.34
CA GLY A 376 6.19 -28.10 -20.42
C GLY A 376 5.18 -29.25 -20.48
N LYS A 377 5.35 -30.17 -21.44
CA LYS A 377 4.65 -31.46 -21.45
C LYS A 377 5.08 -32.30 -20.24
N PHE A 378 4.26 -32.30 -19.20
CA PHE A 378 4.33 -33.34 -18.17
C PHE A 378 3.71 -34.62 -18.75
N THR A 379 4.52 -35.66 -18.91
CA THR A 379 4.02 -37.00 -19.22
C THR A 379 3.46 -37.61 -17.93
N PRO A 380 2.19 -38.02 -17.88
CA PRO A 380 1.68 -38.76 -16.74
C PRO A 380 2.29 -40.17 -16.80
N LYS A 381 3.18 -40.46 -15.86
CA LYS A 381 3.48 -41.86 -15.54
C LYS A 381 2.19 -42.43 -14.94
N THR A 382 1.50 -43.23 -15.72
CA THR A 382 0.50 -44.19 -15.26
C THR A 382 1.20 -45.18 -14.34
N THR A 383 1.32 -44.85 -13.06
CA THR A 383 1.51 -45.85 -12.01
C THR A 383 0.14 -46.39 -11.65
N SER A 384 -0.15 -47.57 -12.18
CA SER A 384 -1.15 -48.48 -11.65
C SER A 384 -0.91 -48.71 -10.15
N GLY A 385 -1.91 -48.40 -9.32
CA GLY A 385 -2.20 -49.16 -8.09
C GLY A 385 -1.24 -49.05 -6.89
N THR A 386 -0.89 -47.84 -6.45
CA THR A 386 -0.52 -47.61 -5.04
C THR A 386 -1.34 -46.43 -4.54
N ASP A 387 -2.28 -46.67 -3.60
CA ASP A 387 -3.04 -45.63 -2.88
C ASP A 387 -2.01 -44.67 -2.25
N VAL A 388 -1.77 -43.51 -2.88
CA VAL A 388 -0.97 -42.45 -2.25
C VAL A 388 -1.88 -41.79 -1.22
N GLU A 389 -1.69 -42.19 0.03
CA GLU A 389 -2.44 -41.64 1.16
C GLU A 389 -1.83 -40.29 1.55
N TYR A 390 -2.63 -39.23 1.49
CA TYR A 390 -2.27 -37.90 1.99
C TYR A 390 -2.71 -37.77 3.45
N ASP A 391 -1.96 -37.04 4.27
CA ASP A 391 -2.39 -36.73 5.64
C ASP A 391 -3.68 -35.89 5.61
N TYR A 392 -3.66 -34.84 4.78
CA TYR A 392 -4.75 -33.89 4.63
C TYR A 392 -5.13 -33.71 3.16
N VAL A 393 -6.44 -33.66 2.89
CA VAL A 393 -7.00 -33.27 1.59
C VAL A 393 -7.76 -31.97 1.79
N VAL A 394 -7.28 -30.89 1.16
CA VAL A 394 -7.89 -29.55 1.21
C VAL A 394 -8.65 -29.30 -0.09
N VAL A 395 -9.91 -28.91 0.01
CA VAL A 395 -10.81 -28.69 -1.13
C VAL A 395 -11.06 -27.20 -1.32
N GLY A 396 -10.45 -26.60 -2.35
CA GLY A 396 -10.51 -25.18 -2.67
C GLY A 396 -9.24 -24.44 -2.25
N SER A 397 -8.60 -23.75 -3.21
CA SER A 397 -7.34 -23.02 -3.01
C SER A 397 -7.51 -21.54 -2.65
N GLY A 398 -8.75 -21.13 -2.37
CA GLY A 398 -9.11 -19.75 -2.07
C GLY A 398 -8.45 -19.18 -0.79
N PRO A 399 -8.93 -18.00 -0.33
CA PRO A 399 -8.43 -17.34 0.88
C PRO A 399 -8.30 -18.21 2.13
N GLY A 400 -9.20 -19.18 2.31
CA GLY A 400 -9.15 -20.11 3.43
C GLY A 400 -8.22 -21.30 3.20
N GLY A 401 -8.35 -22.01 2.09
CA GLY A 401 -7.65 -23.28 1.87
C GLY A 401 -6.21 -23.16 1.40
N GLY A 402 -5.87 -22.12 0.64
CA GLY A 402 -4.52 -21.92 0.11
C GLY A 402 -3.45 -21.73 1.19
N PRO A 403 -3.60 -20.75 2.10
CA PRO A 403 -2.63 -20.53 3.16
C PRO A 403 -2.58 -21.72 4.13
N LEU A 404 -3.74 -22.31 4.47
CA LEU A 404 -3.86 -23.49 5.31
C LEU A 404 -3.06 -24.67 4.75
N ALA A 405 -3.30 -25.06 3.49
CA ALA A 405 -2.60 -26.16 2.84
C ALA A 405 -1.08 -25.94 2.83
N SER A 406 -0.66 -24.69 2.59
CA SER A 406 0.74 -24.30 2.60
C SER A 406 1.36 -24.44 3.99
N ARG A 407 0.67 -23.99 5.04
CA ARG A 407 1.14 -24.12 6.44
C ARG A 407 1.23 -25.57 6.90
N LEU A 408 0.24 -26.40 6.59
CA LEU A 408 0.26 -27.82 6.90
C LEU A 408 1.45 -28.53 6.23
N ALA A 409 1.72 -28.21 4.96
CA ALA A 409 2.87 -28.77 4.25
C ALA A 409 4.22 -28.27 4.81
N ILE A 410 4.30 -27.00 5.22
CA ILE A 410 5.48 -26.42 5.89
C ILE A 410 5.73 -27.11 7.25
N ALA A 411 4.67 -27.49 7.96
CA ALA A 411 4.75 -28.26 9.20
C ALA A 411 5.16 -29.74 8.99
N GLY A 412 5.34 -30.19 7.75
CA GLY A 412 5.86 -31.51 7.41
C GLY A 412 4.80 -32.54 7.01
N HIS A 413 3.54 -32.15 6.89
CA HIS A 413 2.46 -33.05 6.45
C HIS A 413 2.42 -33.23 4.93
N LYS A 414 1.92 -34.38 4.48
CA LYS A 414 1.59 -34.62 3.06
C LYS A 414 0.20 -34.06 2.77
N VAL A 415 0.14 -33.01 1.97
CA VAL A 415 -1.10 -32.29 1.71
C VAL A 415 -1.42 -32.36 0.22
N LEU A 416 -2.67 -32.71 -0.10
CA LEU A 416 -3.24 -32.53 -1.43
C LEU A 416 -4.22 -31.37 -1.41
N LEU A 417 -3.95 -30.36 -2.22
CA LEU A 417 -4.84 -29.23 -2.47
C LEU A 417 -5.56 -29.44 -3.82
N LEU A 418 -6.88 -29.57 -3.77
CA LEU A 418 -7.74 -29.72 -4.94
C LEU A 418 -8.38 -28.39 -5.30
N ASP A 419 -8.35 -28.01 -6.57
CA ASP A 419 -9.08 -26.84 -7.06
C ASP A 419 -9.83 -27.14 -8.37
N ALA A 420 -11.04 -26.59 -8.50
CA ALA A 420 -11.87 -26.76 -9.68
C ALA A 420 -11.35 -25.96 -10.88
N GLY A 421 -10.64 -24.85 -10.64
CA GLY A 421 -10.03 -24.00 -11.65
C GLY A 421 -8.59 -24.38 -12.01
N ASP A 422 -8.01 -23.64 -12.95
CA ASP A 422 -6.59 -23.67 -13.30
C ASP A 422 -5.83 -22.43 -12.79
N ASP A 423 -4.54 -22.28 -13.12
CA ASP A 423 -3.73 -21.12 -12.73
C ASP A 423 -3.64 -20.12 -13.89
N GLN A 424 -4.34 -18.99 -13.77
CA GLN A 424 -4.40 -17.94 -14.78
C GLN A 424 -3.58 -16.70 -14.39
N PHE A 425 -2.73 -16.79 -13.36
CA PHE A 425 -2.06 -15.62 -12.80
C PHE A 425 -1.11 -14.90 -13.76
N ASP A 426 -0.65 -15.54 -14.84
CA ASP A 426 0.22 -14.90 -15.83
C ASP A 426 -0.54 -13.90 -16.74
N ALA A 427 -1.87 -13.89 -16.71
CA ALA A 427 -2.67 -12.94 -17.48
C ALA A 427 -2.54 -11.52 -16.89
N PRO A 428 -2.19 -10.49 -17.69
CA PRO A 428 -2.04 -9.11 -17.19
C PRO A 428 -3.29 -8.55 -16.51
N VAL A 429 -4.48 -8.96 -16.96
CA VAL A 429 -5.77 -8.59 -16.36
C VAL A 429 -5.92 -9.08 -14.92
N ILE A 430 -5.24 -10.16 -14.53
CA ILE A 430 -5.21 -10.68 -13.16
C ILE A 430 -4.14 -9.95 -12.34
N GLN A 431 -2.94 -9.74 -12.93
CA GLN A 431 -1.80 -9.17 -12.20
C GLN A 431 -1.93 -7.68 -11.91
N ALA A 432 -2.42 -6.89 -12.86
CA ALA A 432 -2.41 -5.43 -12.77
C ALA A 432 -3.51 -4.95 -11.80
N PRO A 433 -3.17 -4.24 -10.71
CA PRO A 433 -4.14 -3.79 -9.72
C PRO A 433 -5.37 -3.04 -10.27
N ALA A 434 -5.19 -2.16 -11.26
CA ALA A 434 -6.30 -1.37 -11.81
C ALA A 434 -7.31 -2.20 -12.61
N MET A 435 -6.95 -3.42 -13.00
CA MET A 435 -7.80 -4.34 -13.75
C MET A 435 -8.77 -5.14 -12.85
N GLN A 436 -8.92 -4.74 -11.58
CA GLN A 436 -9.74 -5.46 -10.61
C GLN A 436 -11.18 -5.69 -11.09
N LEU A 437 -11.81 -4.72 -11.77
CA LEU A 437 -13.15 -4.93 -12.34
C LEU A 437 -13.14 -5.91 -13.52
N GLN A 438 -12.20 -5.77 -14.47
CA GLN A 438 -12.12 -6.66 -15.64
C GLN A 438 -11.74 -8.08 -15.25
N SER A 439 -10.97 -8.24 -14.18
CA SER A 439 -10.56 -9.56 -13.68
C SER A 439 -11.73 -10.41 -13.20
N THR A 440 -12.85 -9.81 -12.80
CA THR A 440 -14.06 -10.56 -12.41
C THR A 440 -14.82 -11.10 -13.62
N GLU A 441 -14.69 -10.47 -14.78
CA GLU A 441 -15.33 -10.86 -16.03
C GLU A 441 -14.35 -11.54 -17.00
N TYR A 442 -13.12 -11.83 -16.55
CA TYR A 442 -12.13 -12.54 -17.33
C TYR A 442 -12.56 -14.00 -17.53
N GLU A 443 -12.79 -14.39 -18.80
CA GLU A 443 -13.32 -15.70 -19.18
C GLU A 443 -12.49 -16.88 -18.62
N GLY A 444 -11.17 -16.69 -18.46
CA GLY A 444 -10.27 -17.70 -17.92
C GLY A 444 -10.60 -18.12 -16.49
N THR A 445 -11.14 -17.21 -15.68
CA THR A 445 -11.27 -17.36 -14.22
C THR A 445 -12.68 -17.16 -13.68
N LYS A 446 -13.58 -16.53 -14.44
CA LYS A 446 -14.88 -16.10 -13.92
C LYS A 446 -15.83 -17.27 -13.65
N TRP A 447 -16.49 -17.20 -12.50
CA TRP A 447 -17.68 -17.97 -12.17
C TRP A 447 -18.85 -17.01 -11.98
N ASP A 448 -19.82 -17.11 -12.89
CA ASP A 448 -21.02 -16.30 -12.96
C ASP A 448 -22.12 -16.95 -12.12
N TYR A 449 -22.19 -16.60 -10.83
CA TYR A 449 -23.36 -16.90 -10.00
C TYR A 449 -24.42 -15.84 -10.26
N PHE A 450 -25.68 -16.25 -10.25
CA PHE A 450 -26.80 -15.33 -10.19
C PHE A 450 -27.55 -15.55 -8.89
N VAL A 451 -27.69 -14.48 -8.12
CA VAL A 451 -28.25 -14.47 -6.77
C VAL A 451 -29.53 -13.66 -6.74
N ASN A 452 -30.36 -13.91 -5.75
CA ASN A 452 -31.53 -13.09 -5.48
C ASN A 452 -31.31 -12.27 -4.20
N HIS A 453 -31.51 -10.96 -4.28
CA HIS A 453 -31.66 -10.12 -3.11
C HIS A 453 -33.01 -10.36 -2.43
N TYR A 454 -34.06 -10.70 -3.18
CA TYR A 454 -35.41 -10.97 -2.70
C TYR A 454 -35.95 -12.30 -3.27
N GLN A 455 -36.61 -13.12 -2.44
CA GLN A 455 -37.20 -14.38 -2.91
C GLN A 455 -38.41 -14.18 -3.84
N ASP A 456 -39.21 -13.14 -3.60
CA ASP A 456 -40.32 -12.79 -4.47
C ASP A 456 -39.79 -12.26 -5.81
N LEU A 457 -40.16 -12.92 -6.91
CA LEU A 457 -39.64 -12.58 -8.22
C LEU A 457 -40.05 -11.17 -8.64
N SER A 458 -41.32 -10.79 -8.47
CA SER A 458 -41.78 -9.45 -8.87
C SER A 458 -41.02 -8.34 -8.15
N ARG A 459 -40.70 -8.54 -6.87
CA ARG A 459 -39.82 -7.65 -6.11
C ARG A 459 -38.38 -7.67 -6.61
N GLN A 460 -37.83 -8.85 -6.91
CA GLN A 460 -36.47 -9.00 -7.42
C GLN A 460 -36.28 -8.33 -8.80
N GLU A 461 -37.31 -8.32 -9.64
CA GLU A 461 -37.29 -7.71 -10.97
C GLU A 461 -37.23 -6.16 -10.94
N GLU A 462 -37.47 -5.54 -9.77
CA GLU A 462 -37.29 -4.11 -9.58
C GLU A 462 -35.82 -3.68 -9.51
N ASP A 463 -34.90 -4.63 -9.26
CA ASP A 463 -33.45 -4.38 -9.26
C ASP A 463 -32.97 -4.13 -10.70
N THR A 464 -32.37 -2.96 -10.97
CA THR A 464 -31.94 -2.61 -12.33
C THR A 464 -30.80 -3.48 -12.86
N LYS A 465 -30.19 -4.32 -12.01
CA LYS A 465 -29.15 -5.29 -12.35
C LYS A 465 -29.70 -6.70 -12.57
N MET A 466 -31.02 -6.89 -12.48
CA MET A 466 -31.67 -8.16 -12.76
C MET A 466 -31.30 -8.67 -14.16
N THR A 467 -30.81 -9.91 -14.23
CA THR A 467 -30.36 -10.53 -15.48
C THR A 467 -31.31 -11.64 -15.89
N TYR A 468 -31.57 -11.72 -17.19
CA TYR A 468 -32.42 -12.71 -17.82
C TYR A 468 -31.66 -13.42 -18.94
N LYS A 469 -31.98 -14.70 -19.15
CA LYS A 469 -31.57 -15.43 -20.34
C LYS A 469 -32.68 -15.38 -21.37
N THR A 470 -32.40 -14.80 -22.53
CA THR A 470 -33.38 -14.67 -23.61
C THR A 470 -33.63 -16.02 -24.31
N PRO A 471 -34.70 -16.16 -25.11
CA PRO A 471 -34.90 -17.35 -25.95
C PRO A 471 -33.77 -17.60 -26.96
N SER A 472 -33.00 -16.59 -27.35
CA SER A 472 -31.80 -16.74 -28.20
C SER A 472 -30.59 -17.30 -27.41
N GLY A 473 -30.67 -17.33 -26.08
CA GLY A 473 -29.60 -17.73 -25.18
C GLY A 473 -28.67 -16.58 -24.75
N GLU A 474 -28.93 -15.36 -25.20
CA GLU A 474 -28.21 -14.15 -24.81
C GLU A 474 -28.62 -13.67 -23.42
N LEU A 475 -27.80 -12.84 -22.79
CA LEU A 475 -28.12 -12.22 -21.51
C LEU A 475 -28.72 -10.82 -21.73
N HIS A 476 -29.85 -10.55 -21.10
CA HIS A 476 -30.46 -9.23 -21.00
C HIS A 476 -30.36 -8.73 -19.57
N VAL A 477 -29.93 -7.48 -19.38
CA VAL A 477 -29.78 -6.85 -18.05
C VAL A 477 -30.77 -5.70 -17.92
N GLY A 478 -31.47 -5.67 -16.78
CA GLY A 478 -32.37 -4.61 -16.40
C GLY A 478 -33.81 -4.84 -16.85
N PRO A 479 -34.67 -3.81 -16.73
CA PRO A 479 -36.11 -3.95 -16.87
C PRO A 479 -36.52 -4.29 -18.31
N ASN A 480 -37.75 -4.78 -18.46
CA ASN A 480 -38.40 -5.10 -19.74
C ASN A 480 -37.61 -6.12 -20.60
N PRO A 481 -37.35 -7.34 -20.08
CA PRO A 481 -36.69 -8.37 -20.86
C PRO A 481 -37.54 -8.78 -22.08
N PRO A 482 -36.92 -9.34 -23.14
CA PRO A 482 -37.66 -9.97 -24.23
C PRO A 482 -38.67 -11.00 -23.71
N ALA A 483 -39.80 -11.16 -24.41
CA ALA A 483 -40.83 -12.12 -24.00
C ALA A 483 -40.29 -13.55 -23.90
N ASN A 484 -40.74 -14.29 -22.88
CA ASN A 484 -40.29 -15.66 -22.55
C ASN A 484 -38.79 -15.76 -22.18
N SER A 485 -38.20 -14.70 -21.62
CA SER A 485 -36.86 -14.79 -21.04
C SER A 485 -36.90 -15.42 -19.65
N ASP A 486 -35.93 -16.27 -19.34
CA ASP A 486 -35.80 -16.92 -18.04
C ASP A 486 -35.08 -16.00 -17.05
N PRO A 487 -35.65 -15.69 -15.88
CA PRO A 487 -34.96 -14.90 -14.86
C PRO A 487 -33.80 -15.68 -14.26
N LEU A 488 -32.62 -15.05 -14.20
CA LEU A 488 -31.43 -15.66 -13.59
C LEU A 488 -31.15 -15.11 -12.18
N GLY A 489 -31.33 -13.80 -11.98
CA GLY A 489 -30.93 -13.08 -10.76
C GLY A 489 -29.92 -11.97 -11.06
N VAL A 490 -29.26 -11.45 -10.03
CA VAL A 490 -28.18 -10.46 -10.13
C VAL A 490 -26.83 -11.18 -10.18
N LEU A 491 -25.92 -10.74 -11.07
CA LEU A 491 -24.59 -11.33 -11.17
C LEU A 491 -23.82 -11.14 -9.85
N TYR A 492 -23.25 -12.23 -9.35
CA TYR A 492 -22.40 -12.25 -8.18
C TYR A 492 -21.06 -12.90 -8.55
N PRO A 493 -20.05 -12.12 -8.96
CA PRO A 493 -18.82 -12.70 -9.50
C PRO A 493 -18.06 -13.50 -8.44
N ARG A 494 -17.67 -14.72 -8.78
CA ARG A 494 -16.69 -15.52 -8.04
C ARG A 494 -15.60 -16.00 -9.01
N ALA A 495 -14.57 -16.65 -8.49
CA ALA A 495 -13.43 -17.07 -9.29
C ALA A 495 -13.19 -18.58 -9.17
N GLY A 496 -13.08 -19.25 -10.30
CA GLY A 496 -12.62 -20.63 -10.44
C GLY A 496 -11.18 -20.65 -10.96
N THR A 497 -10.23 -20.35 -10.10
CA THR A 497 -8.79 -20.36 -10.41
C THR A 497 -7.97 -20.55 -9.13
N LEU A 498 -6.70 -20.90 -9.27
CA LEU A 498 -5.78 -21.03 -8.14
C LEU A 498 -5.72 -19.72 -7.32
N GLY A 499 -5.96 -19.80 -6.00
CA GLY A 499 -6.11 -18.63 -5.11
C GLY A 499 -7.54 -18.12 -4.97
N GLY A 500 -8.50 -18.64 -5.75
CA GLY A 500 -9.92 -18.29 -5.71
C GLY A 500 -10.16 -16.79 -5.87
N CYS A 501 -11.09 -16.24 -5.08
CA CYS A 501 -11.46 -14.82 -5.17
C CYS A 501 -10.33 -13.83 -4.85
N SER A 502 -9.17 -14.27 -4.34
CA SER A 502 -8.02 -13.35 -4.22
C SER A 502 -7.46 -12.92 -5.58
N ALA A 503 -7.69 -13.73 -6.63
CA ALA A 503 -7.23 -13.45 -7.99
C ALA A 503 -7.99 -12.29 -8.67
N HIS A 504 -9.20 -11.93 -8.20
CA HIS A 504 -10.02 -10.90 -8.83
C HIS A 504 -10.60 -9.85 -7.86
N ASN A 505 -10.26 -9.90 -6.57
CA ASN A 505 -10.78 -8.94 -5.58
C ASN A 505 -10.21 -7.52 -5.82
N ALA A 506 -10.74 -6.54 -5.07
CA ALA A 506 -10.21 -5.19 -5.07
C ALA A 506 -8.86 -5.02 -4.32
N MET A 507 -8.24 -6.10 -3.84
CA MET A 507 -7.00 -6.11 -3.03
C MET A 507 -7.06 -5.34 -1.71
N ILE A 508 -8.21 -4.78 -1.33
CA ILE A 508 -8.37 -4.04 -0.09
C ILE A 508 -8.06 -4.93 1.11
N THR A 509 -7.14 -4.47 1.95
CA THR A 509 -6.59 -5.21 3.08
C THR A 509 -6.79 -4.39 4.35
N ILE A 510 -8.00 -4.46 4.90
CA ILE A 510 -8.38 -3.76 6.14
C ILE A 510 -8.62 -4.78 7.25
N TYR A 511 -7.98 -4.60 8.40
CA TYR A 511 -8.10 -5.46 9.57
C TYR A 511 -9.53 -5.40 10.13
N PRO A 512 -10.15 -6.54 10.51
CA PRO A 512 -11.51 -6.57 11.07
C PRO A 512 -11.58 -5.85 12.42
N TYR A 513 -12.77 -5.66 12.99
CA TYR A 513 -12.87 -5.10 14.34
C TYR A 513 -12.35 -6.11 15.36
N GLU A 514 -11.75 -5.64 16.44
CA GLU A 514 -11.41 -6.49 17.59
C GLU A 514 -12.66 -7.19 18.11
N LYS A 515 -13.79 -6.48 18.16
CA LYS A 515 -15.09 -7.03 18.54
C LYS A 515 -15.52 -8.26 17.74
N ASP A 516 -15.13 -8.37 16.46
CA ASP A 516 -15.48 -9.55 15.65
C ASP A 516 -14.82 -10.82 16.21
N TRP A 517 -13.62 -10.68 16.79
CA TRP A 517 -12.88 -11.75 17.45
C TRP A 517 -13.36 -11.99 18.88
N GLU A 518 -13.69 -10.93 19.62
CA GLU A 518 -14.31 -11.03 20.96
C GLU A 518 -15.63 -11.78 20.92
N ASP A 519 -16.48 -11.49 19.94
CA ASP A 519 -17.76 -12.16 19.77
C ASP A 519 -17.56 -13.67 19.51
N LEU A 520 -16.56 -14.04 18.68
CA LEU A 520 -16.17 -15.44 18.47
C LEU A 520 -15.64 -16.12 19.75
N ALA A 521 -14.79 -15.43 20.51
CA ALA A 521 -14.28 -15.92 21.79
C ALA A 521 -15.42 -16.15 22.79
N SER A 522 -16.37 -15.22 22.86
CA SER A 522 -17.54 -15.29 23.74
C SER A 522 -18.49 -16.41 23.33
N ILE A 523 -18.83 -16.54 22.04
CA ILE A 523 -19.75 -17.57 21.55
C ILE A 523 -19.18 -18.97 21.80
N THR A 524 -17.86 -19.14 21.64
CA THR A 524 -17.22 -20.45 21.75
C THR A 524 -16.66 -20.77 23.13
N GLY A 525 -16.56 -19.77 24.02
CA GLY A 525 -15.84 -19.89 25.30
C GLY A 525 -14.34 -20.18 25.14
N ASN A 526 -13.75 -19.85 23.99
CA ASN A 526 -12.36 -20.16 23.65
C ASN A 526 -11.54 -18.89 23.47
N ASP A 527 -10.75 -18.57 24.51
CA ASP A 527 -9.90 -17.36 24.58
C ASP A 527 -8.81 -17.30 23.50
N THR A 528 -8.52 -18.40 22.78
CA THR A 528 -7.60 -18.34 21.64
C THR A 528 -8.14 -17.52 20.47
N TRP A 529 -9.43 -17.15 20.50
CA TRP A 529 -10.05 -16.19 19.58
C TRP A 529 -9.89 -14.74 20.03
N ALA A 530 -9.31 -14.45 21.19
CA ALA A 530 -9.17 -13.08 21.67
C ALA A 530 -8.40 -12.18 20.66
N PRO A 531 -8.74 -10.88 20.58
CA PRO A 531 -8.16 -9.97 19.58
C PRO A 531 -6.63 -9.91 19.58
N ASP A 532 -6.00 -9.94 20.77
CA ASP A 532 -4.54 -9.91 20.93
C ASP A 532 -3.86 -11.18 20.41
N VAL A 533 -4.54 -12.33 20.48
CA VAL A 533 -4.09 -13.57 19.87
C VAL A 533 -4.26 -13.50 18.35
N MET A 534 -5.41 -13.02 17.89
CA MET A 534 -5.70 -12.89 16.46
C MET A 534 -4.77 -11.90 15.76
N ARG A 535 -4.35 -10.82 16.43
CA ARG A 535 -3.36 -9.86 15.93
C ARG A 535 -2.06 -10.51 15.52
N LYS A 536 -1.58 -11.53 16.27
CA LYS A 536 -0.35 -12.25 15.95
C LYS A 536 -0.44 -13.01 14.62
N TYR A 537 -1.62 -13.48 14.24
CA TYR A 537 -1.82 -14.10 12.92
C TYR A 537 -1.74 -13.07 11.80
N PHE A 538 -2.24 -11.85 12.02
CA PHE A 538 -2.05 -10.74 11.09
C PHE A 538 -0.58 -10.38 10.93
N GLU A 539 0.17 -10.22 12.03
CA GLU A 539 1.62 -9.98 11.98
C GLU A 539 2.39 -11.13 11.28
N LYS A 540 1.94 -12.37 11.46
CA LYS A 540 2.56 -13.57 10.84
C LYS A 540 2.36 -13.62 9.33
N LEU A 541 1.21 -13.16 8.82
CA LEU A 541 0.88 -13.22 7.39
C LEU A 541 1.32 -11.98 6.63
N GLU A 542 1.38 -10.81 7.27
CA GLU A 542 1.67 -9.53 6.62
C GLU A 542 3.16 -9.35 6.28
N ARG A 543 3.41 -8.75 5.12
CA ARG A 543 4.68 -8.18 4.70
C ARG A 543 4.45 -6.72 4.31
N ASN A 544 4.48 -5.86 5.32
CA ASN A 544 4.22 -4.43 5.20
C ASN A 544 5.34 -3.71 4.43
N ARG A 545 4.94 -2.84 3.49
CA ARG A 545 5.83 -2.03 2.65
C ARG A 545 5.56 -0.53 2.69
N TYR A 546 4.67 -0.06 3.58
CA TYR A 546 4.31 1.36 3.70
C TYR A 546 4.67 1.98 5.05
N LEU A 547 5.06 1.19 6.04
CA LEU A 547 5.50 1.65 7.36
C LEU A 547 6.95 1.21 7.68
N PRO A 548 7.67 1.96 8.55
CA PRO A 548 8.98 1.54 9.06
C PRO A 548 8.89 0.23 9.84
N SER A 549 9.88 -0.66 9.71
CA SER A 549 9.91 -2.00 10.33
C SER A 549 10.01 -2.03 11.87
N SER A 550 9.99 -0.87 12.52
CA SER A 550 10.09 -0.72 13.98
C SER A 550 8.75 -0.54 14.67
N LEU A 551 7.65 -0.44 13.93
CA LEU A 551 6.30 -0.28 14.50
C LEU A 551 5.73 -1.65 14.87
N SER A 552 5.16 -1.74 16.08
CA SER A 552 4.44 -2.93 16.55
C SER A 552 3.09 -3.07 15.87
N GLY A 553 2.54 -4.29 15.84
CA GLY A 553 1.23 -4.56 15.25
C GLY A 553 1.26 -4.97 13.79
N HIS A 554 2.41 -4.86 13.11
CA HIS A 554 2.56 -5.20 11.69
C HIS A 554 3.58 -6.31 11.46
N GLY A 555 3.34 -7.08 10.41
CA GLY A 555 4.26 -8.08 9.90
C GLY A 555 5.15 -7.51 8.80
N TYR A 556 6.43 -7.91 8.74
CA TYR A 556 7.37 -7.46 7.70
C TYR A 556 7.96 -8.57 6.84
N ASP A 557 7.67 -9.83 7.19
CA ASP A 557 8.28 -11.04 6.63
C ASP A 557 7.25 -12.07 6.14
N GLY A 558 5.95 -11.80 6.30
CA GLY A 558 4.86 -12.69 5.91
C GLY A 558 4.76 -12.92 4.39
N TRP A 559 3.74 -13.67 3.97
CA TRP A 559 3.54 -13.99 2.55
C TRP A 559 2.66 -12.96 1.82
N LEU A 560 1.82 -12.21 2.53
CA LEU A 560 0.92 -11.22 1.95
C LEU A 560 1.58 -9.84 1.95
N THR A 561 1.99 -9.36 0.77
CA THR A 561 2.60 -8.03 0.67
C THR A 561 1.53 -6.95 0.71
N THR A 562 1.67 -5.99 1.63
CA THR A 562 0.75 -4.85 1.75
C THR A 562 1.46 -3.53 1.43
N SER A 563 0.82 -2.70 0.62
CA SER A 563 1.33 -1.38 0.20
C SER A 563 0.20 -0.35 0.08
N LEU A 564 0.56 0.91 -0.12
CA LEU A 564 -0.40 2.01 -0.33
C LEU A 564 -0.34 2.52 -1.77
N THR A 565 -1.41 3.18 -2.20
CA THR A 565 -1.43 3.93 -3.46
C THR A 565 -0.36 5.03 -3.43
N GLN A 566 0.40 5.17 -4.51
CA GLN A 566 1.41 6.22 -4.60
C GLN A 566 0.75 7.60 -4.56
N LEU A 567 1.16 8.46 -3.62
CA LEU A 567 0.63 9.83 -3.50
C LEU A 567 0.92 10.70 -4.74
N THR A 568 1.90 10.34 -5.57
CA THR A 568 2.16 11.01 -6.85
C THR A 568 0.96 10.93 -7.79
N LEU A 569 0.31 9.76 -7.89
CA LEU A 569 -0.91 9.58 -8.69
C LEU A 569 -2.06 10.45 -8.19
N VAL A 570 -2.12 10.68 -6.87
CA VAL A 570 -3.12 11.54 -6.23
C VAL A 570 -2.90 13.02 -6.56
N VAL A 571 -1.64 13.45 -6.63
CA VAL A 571 -1.26 14.85 -6.89
C VAL A 571 -1.28 15.20 -8.39
N GLU A 572 -1.09 14.21 -9.27
CA GLU A 572 -1.15 14.38 -10.72
C GLU A 572 -2.54 14.81 -11.22
N ASP A 573 -3.61 14.43 -10.52
CA ASP A 573 -4.98 14.76 -10.88
C ASP A 573 -5.64 15.75 -9.90
N ARG A 574 -5.92 16.97 -10.38
CA ARG A 574 -6.51 18.03 -9.55
C ARG A 574 -7.95 17.75 -9.11
N LYS A 575 -8.71 16.94 -9.87
CA LYS A 575 -10.07 16.54 -9.48
C LYS A 575 -10.00 15.58 -8.30
N LEU A 576 -9.09 14.60 -8.36
CA LEU A 576 -8.85 13.66 -7.26
C LEU A 576 -8.39 14.39 -5.99
N LEU A 577 -7.49 15.36 -6.11
CA LEU A 577 -7.10 16.21 -4.99
C LEU A 577 -8.30 16.98 -4.40
N SER A 578 -9.14 17.58 -5.24
CA SER A 578 -10.36 18.28 -4.80
C SER A 578 -11.29 17.35 -4.03
N LEU A 579 -11.53 16.15 -4.54
CA LEU A 579 -12.40 15.14 -3.92
C LEU A 579 -11.89 14.66 -2.56
N ILE A 580 -10.57 14.49 -2.40
CA ILE A 580 -9.95 14.13 -1.13
C ILE A 580 -10.10 15.25 -0.10
N ILE A 581 -9.85 16.50 -0.50
CA ILE A 581 -10.04 17.67 0.38
C ILE A 581 -11.50 17.78 0.80
N ALA A 582 -12.43 17.57 -0.14
CA ALA A 582 -13.86 17.64 0.10
C ALA A 582 -14.31 16.53 1.06
N ALA A 583 -13.83 15.29 0.88
CA ALA A 583 -14.14 14.16 1.74
C ALA A 583 -13.68 14.42 3.18
N ALA A 584 -12.47 14.94 3.35
CA ALA A 584 -11.93 15.29 4.65
C ALA A 584 -12.65 16.50 5.29
N THR A 585 -13.06 17.48 4.48
CA THR A 585 -13.87 18.63 4.93
C THR A 585 -15.25 18.18 5.41
N ALA A 586 -15.94 17.35 4.63
CA ALA A 586 -17.23 16.75 5.00
C ALA A 586 -17.11 15.87 6.26
N ALA A 587 -15.96 15.23 6.47
CA ALA A 587 -15.63 14.50 7.69
C ALA A 587 -15.28 15.41 8.90
N GLY A 588 -15.43 16.74 8.77
CA GLY A 588 -15.21 17.69 9.86
C GLY A 588 -13.74 18.07 10.09
N LYS A 589 -12.83 17.78 9.15
CA LYS A 589 -11.43 18.21 9.21
C LYS A 589 -11.27 19.50 8.38
N SER A 590 -11.01 20.63 9.02
CA SER A 590 -10.80 21.91 8.30
C SER A 590 -9.44 21.92 7.61
N LEU A 591 -9.46 21.89 6.27
CA LEU A 591 -8.27 21.71 5.43
C LEU A 591 -8.08 22.83 4.41
N ILE A 592 -9.05 23.74 4.29
CA ILE A 592 -9.15 24.79 3.27
C ILE A 592 -7.91 25.72 3.26
N GLY A 593 -7.22 25.88 4.40
CA GLY A 593 -6.00 26.69 4.50
C GLY A 593 -4.65 25.94 4.35
N LYS A 594 -4.60 24.62 4.58
CA LYS A 594 -3.34 23.84 4.62
C LYS A 594 -3.03 23.10 3.30
N LEU A 595 -4.06 22.78 2.50
CA LEU A 595 -3.97 21.80 1.42
C LEU A 595 -3.91 22.36 0.00
N LEU A 596 -4.00 23.68 -0.18
CA LEU A 596 -4.14 24.25 -1.52
C LEU A 596 -2.94 24.03 -2.45
N THR A 597 -1.77 23.56 -1.99
CA THR A 597 -0.63 23.22 -2.87
C THR A 597 0.44 22.26 -2.28
N THR A 598 0.30 21.73 -1.05
CA THR A 598 1.43 21.02 -0.39
C THR A 598 1.14 19.54 -0.07
N VAL A 599 2.06 18.66 -0.50
CA VAL A 599 2.08 17.21 -0.18
C VAL A 599 2.01 16.94 1.33
N THR A 600 2.45 17.90 2.16
CA THR A 600 2.42 17.83 3.63
C THR A 600 1.01 17.85 4.22
N GLY A 601 0.07 18.61 3.63
CA GLY A 601 -1.32 18.65 4.09
C GLY A 601 -2.11 17.38 3.75
N LEU A 602 -1.80 16.77 2.60
CA LEU A 602 -2.29 15.43 2.23
C LEU A 602 -1.73 14.38 3.21
N GLY A 603 -0.45 14.46 3.54
CA GLY A 603 0.21 13.53 4.45
C GLY A 603 -0.43 13.47 5.85
N GLU A 604 -0.77 14.61 6.46
CA GLU A 604 -1.39 14.64 7.80
C GLU A 604 -2.74 13.90 7.86
N VAL A 605 -3.46 13.85 6.74
CA VAL A 605 -4.80 13.24 6.61
C VAL A 605 -4.71 11.79 6.11
N LEU A 606 -3.81 11.54 5.16
CA LEU A 606 -3.70 10.28 4.41
C LEU A 606 -2.61 9.32 4.93
N LEU A 607 -1.77 9.73 5.89
CA LEU A 607 -0.76 8.84 6.52
C LEU A 607 -1.30 8.13 7.77
N ARG A 608 -2.58 8.29 8.10
CA ARG A 608 -3.23 7.48 9.14
C ARG A 608 -3.32 6.04 8.67
N ASP A 609 -3.15 5.13 9.60
CA ASP A 609 -3.10 3.70 9.33
C ASP A 609 -4.38 2.99 9.80
N LEU A 610 -5.19 2.54 8.82
CA LEU A 610 -6.40 1.75 9.04
C LEU A 610 -6.13 0.40 9.72
N ASN A 611 -4.91 -0.10 9.63
CA ASN A 611 -4.50 -1.37 10.19
C ASN A 611 -3.66 -1.21 11.46
N SER A 612 -3.63 -0.02 12.07
CA SER A 612 -2.83 0.21 13.27
C SER A 612 -3.27 -0.68 14.44
N ASP A 613 -2.37 -0.88 15.40
CA ASP A 613 -2.61 -1.60 16.66
C ASP A 613 -3.05 -0.66 17.79
N ALA A 614 -3.60 0.50 17.43
CA ALA A 614 -4.09 1.47 18.40
C ALA A 614 -5.38 0.94 19.04
N LYS A 615 -5.49 1.08 20.37
CA LYS A 615 -6.67 0.61 21.13
C LYS A 615 -7.97 1.27 20.72
N ASP A 616 -7.90 2.50 20.22
CA ASP A 616 -9.01 3.30 19.77
C ASP A 616 -9.23 3.22 18.25
N ARG A 617 -8.45 2.40 17.51
CA ARG A 617 -8.55 2.25 16.04
C ARG A 617 -9.98 1.98 15.59
N ASP A 618 -10.68 1.10 16.30
CA ASP A 618 -12.06 0.70 16.00
C ASP A 618 -13.09 1.79 16.31
N GLN A 619 -12.73 2.86 17.01
CA GLN A 619 -13.59 4.01 17.30
C GLN A 619 -13.27 5.22 16.42
N GLU A 620 -12.13 5.20 15.73
CA GLU A 620 -11.66 6.35 14.97
C GLU A 620 -12.43 6.52 13.66
N THR A 621 -12.96 7.73 13.47
CA THR A 621 -13.60 8.14 12.20
C THR A 621 -12.68 9.00 11.35
N GLY A 622 -13.01 9.12 10.07
CA GLY A 622 -12.40 10.07 9.16
C GLY A 622 -11.70 9.42 7.96
N PRO A 623 -10.98 10.23 7.17
CA PRO A 623 -10.33 9.80 5.95
C PRO A 623 -9.05 8.99 6.24
N TYR A 624 -8.78 8.01 5.38
CA TYR A 624 -7.58 7.19 5.36
C TYR A 624 -7.19 6.83 3.92
N GLN A 625 -5.91 6.50 3.71
CA GLN A 625 -5.54 5.66 2.57
C GLN A 625 -5.91 4.22 2.85
N VAL A 626 -6.25 3.50 1.78
CA VAL A 626 -6.63 2.09 1.87
C VAL A 626 -5.40 1.20 1.60
N PRO A 627 -4.97 0.36 2.55
CA PRO A 627 -3.94 -0.63 2.31
C PRO A 627 -4.38 -1.69 1.30
N LEU A 628 -3.49 -2.02 0.37
CA LEU A 628 -3.72 -2.93 -0.74
C LEU A 628 -2.76 -4.13 -0.71
N ALA A 629 -3.25 -5.32 -1.05
CA ALA A 629 -2.46 -6.53 -1.26
C ALA A 629 -1.69 -6.50 -2.59
N VAL A 630 -0.73 -5.56 -2.71
CA VAL A 630 0.04 -5.29 -3.93
C VAL A 630 1.54 -5.31 -3.61
N ASP A 631 2.31 -6.03 -4.43
CA ASP A 631 3.76 -6.16 -4.29
C ASP A 631 4.50 -4.88 -4.71
N VAL A 632 5.68 -4.66 -4.13
CA VAL A 632 6.57 -3.54 -4.46
C VAL A 632 7.99 -4.10 -4.62
N PRO A 633 8.71 -3.79 -5.71
CA PRO A 633 8.47 -2.71 -6.68
C PRO A 633 7.70 -3.09 -7.96
N ASP A 634 7.22 -4.33 -8.07
CA ASP A 634 6.62 -4.81 -9.31
C ASP A 634 5.17 -4.32 -9.54
N TYR A 635 4.47 -3.92 -8.46
CA TYR A 635 3.08 -3.45 -8.46
C TYR A 635 2.12 -4.46 -9.08
N ARG A 636 2.25 -5.72 -8.67
CA ARG A 636 1.36 -6.82 -9.03
C ARG A 636 0.49 -7.17 -7.82
N ARG A 637 -0.75 -7.59 -8.09
CA ARG A 637 -1.62 -8.26 -7.12
C ARG A 637 -0.86 -9.37 -6.40
N THR A 638 -1.07 -9.50 -5.10
CA THR A 638 -0.55 -10.62 -4.30
C THR A 638 -1.66 -11.32 -3.54
N GLY A 639 -1.48 -12.61 -3.25
CA GLY A 639 -2.45 -13.36 -2.47
C GLY A 639 -2.05 -14.82 -2.18
N PRO A 640 -3.00 -15.64 -1.69
CA PRO A 640 -2.82 -17.07 -1.41
C PRO A 640 -2.12 -17.86 -2.52
N ARG A 641 -2.39 -17.53 -3.79
CA ARG A 641 -1.78 -18.20 -4.95
C ARG A 641 -0.24 -18.15 -4.88
N ASP A 642 0.32 -17.00 -4.55
CA ASP A 642 1.78 -16.83 -4.46
C ASP A 642 2.36 -17.72 -3.36
N PHE A 643 1.69 -17.76 -2.20
CA PHE A 643 2.13 -18.60 -1.08
C PHE A 643 2.05 -20.11 -1.38
N ILE A 644 1.00 -20.56 -2.09
CA ILE A 644 0.87 -21.95 -2.57
C ILE A 644 2.05 -22.29 -3.50
N VAL A 645 2.29 -21.45 -4.50
CA VAL A 645 3.31 -21.69 -5.53
C VAL A 645 4.71 -21.65 -4.93
N ASP A 646 4.99 -20.71 -4.05
CA ASP A 646 6.27 -20.61 -3.34
C ASP A 646 6.51 -21.83 -2.45
N THR A 647 5.49 -22.28 -1.73
CA THR A 647 5.57 -23.48 -0.89
C THR A 647 5.79 -24.74 -1.73
N GLN A 648 5.07 -24.89 -2.84
CA GLN A 648 5.20 -26.03 -3.72
C GLN A 648 6.59 -26.10 -4.39
N LYS A 649 7.13 -24.94 -4.82
CA LYS A 649 8.42 -24.84 -5.53
C LYS A 649 9.63 -24.79 -4.59
N ALA A 650 9.42 -24.67 -3.29
CA ALA A 650 10.53 -24.65 -2.33
C ALA A 650 11.36 -25.94 -2.41
N THR A 651 12.68 -25.79 -2.47
CA THR A 651 13.64 -26.89 -2.54
C THR A 651 14.67 -26.81 -1.42
N ASN A 652 15.19 -27.97 -1.01
CA ASN A 652 16.37 -28.07 -0.16
C ASN A 652 17.63 -27.73 -0.98
N SER A 653 18.77 -27.58 -0.30
CA SER A 653 20.04 -27.26 -0.97
C SER A 653 20.52 -28.31 -1.99
N ASP A 654 20.00 -29.54 -1.91
CA ASP A 654 20.29 -30.64 -2.84
C ASP A 654 19.32 -30.68 -4.04
N GLY A 655 18.37 -29.73 -4.13
CA GLY A 655 17.35 -29.68 -5.18
C GLY A 655 16.14 -30.59 -4.94
N SER A 656 16.12 -31.37 -3.86
CA SER A 656 14.94 -32.12 -3.46
C SER A 656 13.82 -31.19 -3.02
N ARG A 657 12.58 -31.63 -3.17
CA ARG A 657 11.40 -30.88 -2.73
C ARG A 657 11.45 -30.65 -1.22
N LYS A 658 11.23 -29.42 -0.79
CA LYS A 658 11.28 -29.03 0.63
C LYS A 658 10.01 -29.39 1.40
N TYR A 659 8.84 -29.18 0.80
CA TYR A 659 7.54 -29.39 1.45
C TYR A 659 6.62 -30.25 0.58
N HIS A 660 5.81 -31.13 1.18
CA HIS A 660 4.93 -32.07 0.46
C HIS A 660 3.52 -31.48 0.18
N LEU A 661 3.46 -30.40 -0.62
CA LEU A 661 2.21 -29.76 -1.06
C LEU A 661 1.85 -30.06 -2.51
N ASP A 662 1.08 -31.12 -2.77
CA ASP A 662 0.61 -31.45 -4.11
C ASP A 662 -0.64 -30.63 -4.44
N VAL A 663 -0.66 -30.02 -5.63
CA VAL A 663 -1.78 -29.18 -6.09
C VAL A 663 -2.37 -29.81 -7.34
N GLN A 664 -3.66 -30.12 -7.29
CA GLN A 664 -4.39 -30.70 -8.42
C GLN A 664 -5.52 -29.76 -8.84
N MET A 665 -5.23 -29.03 -9.93
CA MET A 665 -6.15 -28.12 -10.60
C MET A 665 -7.13 -28.86 -11.53
N ASN A 666 -8.11 -28.14 -12.07
CA ASN A 666 -9.14 -28.66 -12.97
C ASN A 666 -9.83 -29.90 -12.38
N THR A 667 -10.13 -29.84 -11.08
CA THR A 667 -10.65 -30.95 -10.30
C THR A 667 -11.84 -30.48 -9.46
N LEU A 668 -13.04 -30.73 -9.97
CA LEU A 668 -14.28 -30.43 -9.27
C LEU A 668 -14.58 -31.56 -8.28
N VAL A 669 -14.46 -31.28 -6.99
CA VAL A 669 -14.89 -32.21 -5.94
C VAL A 669 -16.41 -32.31 -5.95
N THR A 670 -16.92 -33.54 -5.95
CA THR A 670 -18.34 -33.83 -6.15
C THR A 670 -19.01 -34.36 -4.90
N ASN A 671 -18.28 -35.07 -4.03
CA ASN A 671 -18.84 -35.70 -2.85
C ASN A 671 -17.76 -35.97 -1.79
N LEU A 672 -18.15 -35.99 -0.52
CA LEU A 672 -17.33 -36.49 0.58
C LEU A 672 -17.55 -38.00 0.76
N ARG A 673 -16.48 -38.71 1.15
CA ARG A 673 -16.54 -40.14 1.43
C ARG A 673 -16.53 -40.39 2.93
N PHE A 674 -17.45 -41.20 3.42
CA PHE A 674 -17.59 -41.51 4.84
C PHE A 674 -17.39 -43.00 5.12
N ASP A 675 -16.69 -43.30 6.21
CA ASP A 675 -16.80 -44.56 6.93
C ASP A 675 -17.88 -44.41 8.00
N THR A 676 -18.92 -45.24 7.89
CA THR A 676 -20.09 -45.22 8.78
C THR A 676 -20.13 -46.41 9.75
N SER A 677 -19.01 -47.14 9.88
CA SER A 677 -18.90 -48.29 10.79
C SER A 677 -18.85 -47.89 12.28
N GLY A 678 -18.46 -46.65 12.58
CA GLY A 678 -18.38 -46.10 13.93
C GLY A 678 -19.69 -45.46 14.44
N SER A 679 -19.66 -44.90 15.66
CA SER A 679 -20.79 -44.18 16.26
C SER A 679 -21.07 -42.82 15.59
N LYS A 680 -20.08 -42.25 14.92
CA LYS A 680 -20.19 -41.06 14.07
C LYS A 680 -19.59 -41.38 12.70
N PRO A 681 -20.15 -40.83 11.61
CA PRO A 681 -19.51 -40.94 10.31
C PRO A 681 -18.15 -40.25 10.32
N LYS A 682 -17.12 -40.92 9.79
CA LYS A 682 -15.77 -40.36 9.64
C LYS A 682 -15.48 -40.05 8.18
N ALA A 683 -15.14 -38.80 7.87
CA ALA A 683 -14.68 -38.44 6.54
C ALA A 683 -13.32 -39.10 6.26
N THR A 684 -13.23 -39.81 5.14
CA THR A 684 -12.05 -40.60 4.73
C THR A 684 -11.44 -40.14 3.42
N GLY A 685 -12.06 -39.17 2.75
CA GLY A 685 -11.62 -38.71 1.44
C GLY A 685 -12.72 -38.01 0.65
N VAL A 686 -12.46 -37.80 -0.64
CA VAL A 686 -13.40 -37.13 -1.55
C VAL A 686 -13.45 -37.85 -2.90
N ASP A 687 -14.60 -37.74 -3.57
CA ASP A 687 -14.78 -38.07 -4.98
C ASP A 687 -14.73 -36.78 -5.81
N TYR A 688 -14.20 -36.89 -7.04
CA TYR A 688 -14.05 -35.73 -7.92
C TYR A 688 -14.21 -36.09 -9.41
N PHE A 689 -14.53 -35.06 -10.19
CA PHE A 689 -14.38 -35.04 -11.64
C PHE A 689 -13.16 -34.21 -12.03
N LYS A 690 -12.37 -34.71 -12.96
CA LYS A 690 -11.21 -34.00 -13.52
C LYS A 690 -11.55 -33.48 -14.90
N GLY A 691 -11.36 -32.19 -15.12
CA GLY A 691 -11.63 -31.51 -16.39
C GLY A 691 -11.70 -29.99 -16.18
N GLN A 692 -11.47 -29.24 -17.24
CA GLN A 692 -11.61 -27.78 -17.22
C GLN A 692 -13.09 -27.40 -17.20
N SER A 693 -13.42 -26.34 -16.46
CA SER A 693 -14.72 -25.66 -16.52
C SER A 693 -15.94 -26.56 -16.28
N LEU A 694 -15.82 -27.57 -15.41
CA LEU A 694 -16.89 -28.55 -15.19
C LEU A 694 -18.09 -27.99 -14.41
N TYR A 695 -17.86 -26.97 -13.59
CA TYR A 695 -18.89 -26.38 -12.73
C TYR A 695 -19.70 -25.33 -13.51
N ARG A 696 -21.03 -25.34 -13.39
CA ARG A 696 -21.92 -24.56 -14.27
C ARG A 696 -21.89 -23.05 -14.04
N ALA A 697 -21.28 -22.56 -12.96
CA ALA A 697 -20.99 -21.13 -12.86
C ALA A 697 -19.91 -20.69 -13.86
N ASP A 698 -19.03 -21.60 -14.33
CA ASP A 698 -18.11 -21.28 -15.42
C ASP A 698 -18.90 -21.19 -16.74
N PRO A 699 -18.87 -20.05 -17.45
CA PRO A 699 -19.61 -19.89 -18.71
C PRO A 699 -19.16 -20.85 -19.81
N ARG A 700 -17.95 -21.41 -19.71
CA ARG A 700 -17.42 -22.42 -20.63
C ARG A 700 -17.97 -23.83 -20.37
N SER A 701 -18.73 -24.01 -19.29
CA SER A 701 -19.24 -25.33 -18.84
C SER A 701 -20.19 -26.01 -19.82
N GLY A 702 -20.89 -25.27 -20.69
CA GLY A 702 -21.85 -25.84 -21.64
C GLY A 702 -21.26 -26.91 -22.56
N ASN A 703 -19.97 -26.81 -22.89
CA ASN A 703 -19.23 -27.77 -23.70
C ASN A 703 -18.24 -28.63 -22.89
N ALA A 704 -18.16 -28.43 -21.58
CA ALA A 704 -17.17 -29.08 -20.74
C ALA A 704 -17.55 -30.53 -20.45
N THR A 705 -16.58 -31.44 -20.55
CA THR A 705 -16.74 -32.86 -20.22
C THR A 705 -15.66 -33.30 -19.25
N ALA A 706 -16.04 -34.15 -18.29
CA ALA A 706 -15.08 -34.73 -17.37
C ALA A 706 -14.14 -35.65 -18.16
N SER A 707 -12.84 -35.34 -18.14
CA SER A 707 -11.79 -36.17 -18.72
C SER A 707 -11.64 -37.51 -18.00
N SER A 708 -11.91 -37.52 -16.70
CA SER A 708 -11.93 -38.70 -15.83
C SER A 708 -12.67 -38.37 -14.54
N SER A 709 -13.13 -39.40 -13.84
CA SER A 709 -13.52 -39.32 -12.44
C SER A 709 -12.49 -40.03 -11.57
N GLY A 710 -12.42 -39.66 -10.31
CA GLY A 710 -11.49 -40.27 -9.37
C GLY A 710 -11.91 -40.05 -7.93
N SER A 711 -11.10 -40.58 -7.03
CA SER A 711 -11.26 -40.39 -5.59
C SER A 711 -9.90 -40.34 -4.94
N VAL A 712 -9.80 -39.68 -3.79
CA VAL A 712 -8.59 -39.62 -2.98
C VAL A 712 -8.93 -39.80 -1.51
N LYS A 713 -8.06 -40.49 -0.78
CA LYS A 713 -8.19 -40.73 0.66
C LYS A 713 -7.37 -39.72 1.47
N ALA A 714 -7.89 -39.34 2.63
CA ALA A 714 -7.19 -38.60 3.66
C ALA A 714 -6.95 -39.51 4.88
N ALA A 715 -5.69 -39.66 5.30
CA ALA A 715 -5.32 -40.45 6.47
C ALA A 715 -5.82 -39.79 7.78
N ARG A 716 -5.79 -38.45 7.83
CA ARG A 716 -6.19 -37.68 9.01
C ARG A 716 -7.52 -36.99 8.80
N GLU A 717 -7.55 -35.95 7.96
CA GLU A 717 -8.74 -35.10 7.82
C GLU A 717 -8.95 -34.61 6.38
N VAL A 718 -10.22 -34.47 6.00
CA VAL A 718 -10.65 -33.67 4.85
C VAL A 718 -10.99 -32.27 5.33
N ILE A 719 -10.55 -31.25 4.61
CA ILE A 719 -10.80 -29.84 4.95
C ILE A 719 -11.45 -29.14 3.78
N LEU A 720 -12.68 -28.65 3.98
CA LEU A 720 -13.40 -27.87 2.98
C LEU A 720 -13.02 -26.40 3.07
N ALA A 721 -12.72 -25.81 1.93
CA ALA A 721 -12.42 -24.38 1.77
C ALA A 721 -13.01 -23.86 0.43
N ALA A 722 -14.20 -24.35 0.07
CA ALA A 722 -14.86 -24.08 -1.20
C ALA A 722 -15.66 -22.76 -1.20
N GLY A 723 -15.69 -22.04 -0.08
CA GLY A 723 -16.33 -20.73 0.06
C GLY A 723 -17.82 -20.80 0.41
N ALA A 724 -18.43 -19.64 0.62
CA ALA A 724 -19.77 -19.50 1.20
C ALA A 724 -20.90 -20.19 0.40
N PHE A 725 -20.72 -20.45 -0.89
CA PHE A 725 -21.73 -21.12 -1.71
C PHE A 725 -21.47 -22.61 -1.89
N ASN A 726 -20.23 -23.00 -2.21
CA ASN A 726 -19.93 -24.38 -2.56
C ASN A 726 -19.63 -25.27 -1.35
N THR A 727 -19.19 -24.71 -0.22
CA THR A 727 -19.02 -25.49 1.01
C THR A 727 -20.34 -26.05 1.52
N PRO A 728 -21.42 -25.26 1.73
CA PRO A 728 -22.70 -25.84 2.13
C PRO A 728 -23.30 -26.73 1.05
N GLN A 729 -23.08 -26.44 -0.23
CA GLN A 729 -23.48 -27.32 -1.33
C GLN A 729 -22.83 -28.71 -1.21
N LEU A 730 -21.51 -28.77 -1.03
CA LEU A 730 -20.78 -30.03 -0.96
C LEU A 730 -21.15 -30.83 0.30
N LEU A 731 -21.33 -30.16 1.45
CA LEU A 731 -21.84 -30.81 2.67
C LEU A 731 -23.21 -31.46 2.42
N LYS A 732 -24.15 -30.72 1.82
CA LYS A 732 -25.51 -31.20 1.54
C LYS A 732 -25.52 -32.35 0.53
N LEU A 733 -24.77 -32.24 -0.57
CA LEU A 733 -24.62 -33.33 -1.55
C LEU A 733 -24.06 -34.61 -0.93
N SER A 734 -23.29 -34.47 0.15
CA SER A 734 -22.70 -35.57 0.92
C SER A 734 -23.57 -36.08 2.07
N GLY A 735 -24.83 -35.64 2.17
CA GLY A 735 -25.76 -36.07 3.21
C GLY A 735 -25.59 -35.36 4.56
N VAL A 736 -24.79 -34.29 4.64
CA VAL A 736 -24.58 -33.49 5.85
C VAL A 736 -25.29 -32.15 5.70
N GLY A 737 -26.45 -31.97 6.33
CA GLY A 737 -27.24 -30.74 6.18
C GLY A 737 -28.69 -30.88 6.64
N PRO A 738 -29.58 -29.95 6.23
CA PRO A 738 -30.96 -29.92 6.69
C PRO A 738 -31.75 -31.10 6.13
N LYS A 739 -32.19 -32.01 7.00
CA LYS A 739 -32.89 -33.25 6.62
C LYS A 739 -34.03 -33.04 5.61
N GLN A 740 -34.88 -32.03 5.85
CA GLN A 740 -36.04 -31.75 4.99
C GLN A 740 -35.63 -31.33 3.56
N GLU A 741 -34.52 -30.62 3.40
CA GLU A 741 -34.02 -30.21 2.07
C GLU A 741 -33.43 -31.42 1.33
N LEU A 742 -32.64 -32.24 2.04
CA LEU A 742 -32.02 -33.44 1.49
C LEU A 742 -33.07 -34.47 1.04
N GLU A 743 -34.09 -34.71 1.86
CA GLU A 743 -35.20 -35.64 1.55
C GLU A 743 -36.00 -35.20 0.31
N LYS A 744 -36.24 -33.89 0.11
CA LYS A 744 -36.93 -33.37 -1.08
C LYS A 744 -36.21 -33.72 -2.39
N LEU A 745 -34.88 -33.76 -2.35
CA LEU A 745 -34.08 -34.18 -3.48
C LEU A 745 -33.90 -35.69 -3.51
N GLY A 746 -34.11 -36.41 -2.40
CA GLY A 746 -33.85 -37.84 -2.26
C GLY A 746 -32.38 -38.15 -1.99
N ILE A 747 -31.69 -37.27 -1.27
CA ILE A 747 -30.35 -37.48 -0.72
C ILE A 747 -30.52 -38.05 0.69
N ASP A 748 -29.86 -39.17 0.98
CA ASP A 748 -29.91 -39.77 2.31
C ASP A 748 -29.23 -38.84 3.32
N THR A 749 -29.94 -38.51 4.39
CA THR A 749 -29.39 -37.67 5.47
C THR A 749 -28.50 -38.52 6.37
N LEU A 750 -27.19 -38.27 6.30
CA LEU A 750 -26.19 -38.90 7.15
C LEU A 750 -26.08 -38.19 8.51
N VAL A 751 -26.03 -36.85 8.48
CA VAL A 751 -26.06 -36.01 9.68
C VAL A 751 -27.01 -34.85 9.43
N ASN A 752 -28.02 -34.70 10.30
CA ASN A 752 -28.93 -33.57 10.25
C ASN A 752 -28.28 -32.36 10.92
N LEU A 753 -27.83 -31.40 10.11
CA LEU A 753 -27.32 -30.11 10.55
C LEU A 753 -28.15 -29.00 9.89
N PRO A 754 -29.19 -28.47 10.57
CA PRO A 754 -30.13 -27.52 9.96
C PRO A 754 -29.49 -26.17 9.61
N GLY A 755 -28.37 -25.80 10.25
CA GLY A 755 -27.63 -24.58 9.96
C GLY A 755 -26.87 -24.57 8.62
N VAL A 756 -26.60 -25.73 8.01
CA VAL A 756 -25.81 -25.79 6.75
C VAL A 756 -26.54 -25.08 5.62
N GLY A 757 -25.92 -24.02 5.09
CA GLY A 757 -26.48 -23.18 4.03
C GLY A 757 -27.56 -22.20 4.51
N LYS A 758 -27.74 -22.01 5.82
CA LYS A 758 -28.50 -20.91 6.41
C LYS A 758 -27.54 -19.82 6.89
N ASN A 759 -28.04 -18.72 7.45
CA ASN A 759 -27.20 -17.62 7.94
C ASN A 759 -26.28 -17.03 6.84
N LEU A 760 -26.70 -17.07 5.57
CA LEU A 760 -25.94 -16.39 4.52
C LEU A 760 -26.04 -14.89 4.77
N GLN A 761 -24.89 -14.26 5.00
CA GLN A 761 -24.78 -12.82 5.20
C GLN A 761 -23.93 -12.21 4.09
N ASP A 762 -24.20 -10.94 3.80
CA ASP A 762 -23.39 -10.07 2.96
C ASP A 762 -23.54 -8.63 3.48
N ARG A 763 -22.92 -7.69 2.79
CA ARG A 763 -23.01 -6.26 3.08
C ARG A 763 -23.94 -5.58 2.09
N TYR A 764 -24.39 -4.40 2.49
CA TYR A 764 -25.08 -3.48 1.61
C TYR A 764 -24.11 -2.40 1.15
N GLU A 765 -23.92 -2.32 -0.16
CA GLU A 765 -23.15 -1.29 -0.83
C GLU A 765 -24.04 -0.52 -1.81
N VAL A 766 -23.94 0.82 -1.79
CA VAL A 766 -24.67 1.72 -2.71
C VAL A 766 -23.75 2.85 -3.13
N SER A 767 -23.77 3.19 -4.42
CA SER A 767 -22.97 4.28 -4.99
C SER A 767 -23.77 5.56 -5.16
N VAL A 768 -23.14 6.70 -4.86
CA VAL A 768 -23.53 8.02 -5.40
C VAL A 768 -22.47 8.41 -6.43
N ILE A 769 -22.89 8.67 -7.66
CA ILE A 769 -21.98 8.90 -8.80
C ILE A 769 -22.19 10.30 -9.35
N GLY A 770 -21.09 11.04 -9.46
CA GLY A 770 -21.00 12.34 -10.10
C GLY A 770 -20.31 12.26 -11.46
N GLU A 771 -20.77 13.04 -12.42
CA GLU A 771 -20.14 13.25 -13.73
C GLU A 771 -19.45 14.62 -13.77
N SER A 772 -18.19 14.63 -14.20
CA SER A 772 -17.39 15.84 -14.41
C SER A 772 -17.46 16.28 -15.89
N PRO A 773 -17.38 17.59 -16.20
CA PRO A 773 -17.36 18.07 -17.59
C PRO A 773 -16.10 17.67 -18.37
N THR A 774 -15.05 17.21 -17.71
CA THR A 774 -13.79 16.77 -18.34
C THR A 774 -13.30 15.46 -17.74
N ASN A 775 -12.46 14.72 -18.47
CA ASN A 775 -11.90 13.46 -18.00
C ASN A 775 -10.92 13.66 -16.83
N PHE A 776 -10.77 12.64 -16.00
CA PHE A 776 -9.66 12.49 -15.07
C PHE A 776 -8.36 12.28 -15.85
N THR A 777 -7.36 13.12 -15.60
CA THR A 777 -6.01 13.02 -16.20
C THR A 777 -5.37 11.67 -15.87
N LEU A 778 -5.70 11.10 -14.70
CA LEU A 778 -5.17 9.81 -14.28
C LEU A 778 -5.62 8.64 -15.17
N THR A 779 -6.81 8.69 -15.77
CA THR A 779 -7.40 7.57 -16.52
C THR A 779 -7.68 7.89 -17.98
N GLU A 780 -7.53 9.13 -18.44
CA GLU A 780 -7.92 9.55 -19.80
C GLU A 780 -7.22 8.77 -20.94
N GLU A 781 -6.02 8.25 -20.69
CA GLU A 781 -5.25 7.45 -21.65
C GLU A 781 -5.41 5.92 -21.44
N CYS A 782 -6.05 5.49 -20.35
CA CYS A 782 -6.19 4.08 -20.00
C CYS A 782 -7.39 3.48 -20.72
N THR A 783 -7.19 2.38 -21.45
CA THR A 783 -8.28 1.74 -22.21
C THR A 783 -8.86 0.53 -21.47
N PHE A 784 -8.21 0.07 -20.40
CA PHE A 784 -8.61 -1.09 -19.59
C PHE A 784 -8.81 -2.33 -20.46
N LEU A 785 -7.89 -2.50 -21.42
CA LEU A 785 -7.90 -3.54 -22.45
C LEU A 785 -9.14 -3.55 -23.38
N ALA A 786 -9.99 -2.52 -23.35
CA ALA A 786 -11.10 -2.40 -24.30
C ALA A 786 -10.61 -2.14 -25.74
N THR A 787 -9.47 -1.48 -25.88
CA THR A 787 -8.77 -1.28 -27.16
C THR A 787 -7.29 -1.61 -27.03
N THR A 788 -6.66 -1.99 -28.14
CA THR A 788 -5.23 -2.27 -28.22
C THR A 788 -4.55 -1.36 -29.25
N PRO A 789 -3.39 -0.77 -28.95
CA PRO A 789 -2.65 -0.86 -27.69
C PRO A 789 -3.33 -0.13 -26.52
N ASP A 790 -3.05 -0.58 -25.29
CA ASP A 790 -3.46 0.08 -24.03
C ASP A 790 -2.23 0.80 -23.44
N PRO A 791 -2.16 2.15 -23.51
CA PRO A 791 -1.02 2.91 -23.03
C PRO A 791 -0.69 2.70 -21.55
N CYS A 792 -1.69 2.56 -20.68
CA CYS A 792 -1.49 2.36 -19.25
C CYS A 792 -0.94 0.96 -18.97
N MET A 793 -1.42 -0.06 -19.69
CA MET A 793 -0.87 -1.40 -19.61
C MET A 793 0.60 -1.44 -20.08
N GLU A 794 0.91 -0.79 -21.20
CA GLU A 794 2.28 -0.73 -21.71
C GLU A 794 3.24 -0.03 -20.73
N LYS A 795 2.81 1.07 -20.09
CA LYS A 795 3.59 1.75 -19.04
C LYS A 795 3.84 0.82 -17.86
N TRP A 796 2.81 0.13 -17.36
CA TRP A 796 2.95 -0.77 -16.21
C TRP A 796 3.87 -1.97 -16.48
N GLN A 797 3.84 -2.51 -17.70
CA GLN A 797 4.67 -3.65 -18.09
C GLN A 797 6.13 -3.27 -18.36
N ASN A 798 6.36 -2.13 -19.01
CA ASN A 798 7.67 -1.80 -19.59
C ASN A 798 8.50 -0.81 -18.77
N ASN A 799 7.89 -0.04 -17.86
CA ASN A 799 8.60 1.00 -17.12
C ASN A 799 9.12 0.52 -15.75
N GLY A 800 10.11 1.24 -15.23
CA GLY A 800 10.60 1.06 -13.85
C GLY A 800 9.57 1.50 -12.80
N ALA A 801 9.75 1.06 -11.56
CA ALA A 801 8.81 1.21 -10.44
C ALA A 801 8.17 2.61 -10.27
N LEU A 802 8.93 3.68 -10.50
CA LEU A 802 8.48 5.07 -10.35
C LEU A 802 7.65 5.61 -11.54
N LEU A 803 7.57 4.86 -12.64
CA LEU A 803 6.97 5.30 -13.91
C LEU A 803 5.93 4.30 -14.45
N LYS A 804 5.44 3.38 -13.61
CA LYS A 804 4.43 2.37 -13.96
C LYS A 804 3.00 2.93 -14.05
N GLY A 805 2.75 4.14 -13.54
CA GLY A 805 1.50 4.88 -13.72
C GLY A 805 0.28 4.28 -13.00
N THR A 806 -0.91 4.60 -13.51
CA THR A 806 -2.23 4.31 -12.92
C THR A 806 -2.47 2.84 -12.60
N TYR A 807 -1.92 1.92 -13.40
CA TYR A 807 -2.17 0.48 -13.24
C TYR A 807 -1.45 -0.15 -12.04
N THR A 808 -0.78 0.65 -11.22
CA THR A 808 -0.16 0.24 -9.95
C THR A 808 -1.11 0.21 -8.75
N THR A 809 -2.33 0.76 -8.86
CA THR A 809 -3.34 0.81 -7.80
C THR A 809 -4.70 0.28 -8.29
N ASN A 810 -5.61 -0.06 -7.37
CA ASN A 810 -6.97 -0.52 -7.66
C ASN A 810 -7.98 0.63 -7.94
N GLY A 811 -7.55 1.89 -7.83
CA GLY A 811 -8.38 3.09 -8.02
C GLY A 811 -9.08 3.61 -6.77
N ILE A 812 -9.00 2.91 -5.63
CA ILE A 812 -9.61 3.30 -4.36
C ILE A 812 -8.53 3.94 -3.47
N ALA A 813 -8.25 5.23 -3.74
CA ALA A 813 -7.17 5.96 -3.08
C ALA A 813 -7.56 6.44 -1.67
N ILE A 814 -8.85 6.65 -1.40
CA ILE A 814 -9.37 7.19 -0.14
C ILE A 814 -10.62 6.45 0.31
N ALA A 815 -10.70 6.21 1.62
CA ALA A 815 -11.92 5.80 2.28
C ALA A 815 -12.15 6.62 3.56
N VAL A 816 -13.41 6.84 3.91
CA VAL A 816 -13.82 7.57 5.11
C VAL A 816 -14.61 6.62 6.00
N THR A 817 -14.12 6.37 7.22
CA THR A 817 -14.87 5.62 8.25
C THR A 817 -15.81 6.58 8.98
N ARG A 818 -17.04 6.14 9.25
CA ARG A 818 -18.06 6.99 9.90
C ARG A 818 -19.07 6.17 10.69
N ASN A 819 -19.58 6.77 11.77
CA ASN A 819 -20.74 6.27 12.50
C ASN A 819 -22.03 6.75 11.81
N SER A 820 -22.94 5.84 11.53
CA SER A 820 -24.35 6.17 11.29
C SER A 820 -25.07 6.48 12.61
N SER A 821 -26.29 7.00 12.51
CA SER A 821 -27.19 7.18 13.65
C SER A 821 -27.64 5.86 14.30
N THR A 822 -27.45 4.73 13.61
CA THR A 822 -27.82 3.37 14.06
C THR A 822 -26.60 2.51 14.35
N SER A 823 -25.42 3.11 14.48
CA SER A 823 -24.20 2.44 14.93
C SER A 823 -24.35 1.94 16.37
N ASP A 824 -23.80 0.74 16.63
CA ASP A 824 -23.76 0.12 17.97
C ASP A 824 -22.45 0.45 18.73
N GLY A 825 -21.83 1.60 18.44
CA GLY A 825 -20.61 2.08 19.10
C GLY A 825 -19.43 2.29 18.15
N ASP A 826 -19.21 1.35 17.23
CA ASP A 826 -18.12 1.42 16.25
C ASP A 826 -18.59 2.05 14.91
N PRO A 827 -17.70 2.67 14.12
CA PRO A 827 -18.00 3.14 12.78
C PRO A 827 -18.53 2.01 11.91
N ASP A 828 -19.78 2.10 11.48
CA ASP A 828 -20.45 1.06 10.72
C ASP A 828 -20.53 1.37 9.23
N LEU A 829 -20.02 2.54 8.80
CA LEU A 829 -19.95 2.95 7.40
C LEU A 829 -18.49 3.14 6.95
N LEU A 830 -18.20 2.68 5.74
CA LEU A 830 -17.00 3.02 4.99
C LEU A 830 -17.41 3.63 3.65
N VAL A 831 -17.10 4.90 3.43
CA VAL A 831 -17.38 5.59 2.16
C VAL A 831 -16.09 5.72 1.36
N SER A 832 -15.98 4.95 0.27
CA SER A 832 -14.78 4.82 -0.54
C SER A 832 -14.95 5.50 -1.90
N GLY A 833 -13.89 6.14 -2.39
CA GLY A 833 -13.93 6.88 -3.66
C GLY A 833 -13.20 6.16 -4.80
N ALA A 834 -13.79 6.15 -6.00
CA ALA A 834 -13.17 5.57 -7.20
C ALA A 834 -13.55 6.34 -8.49
N PRO A 835 -12.63 6.49 -9.46
CA PRO A 835 -12.89 7.13 -10.75
C PRO A 835 -13.61 6.17 -11.71
N ALA A 836 -14.86 5.82 -11.41
CA ALA A 836 -15.65 4.87 -12.18
C ALA A 836 -17.16 5.18 -12.12
N TYR A 837 -17.89 4.81 -13.16
CA TYR A 837 -19.36 4.73 -13.17
C TYR A 837 -19.83 3.39 -12.59
N PHE A 838 -19.54 3.13 -11.32
CA PHE A 838 -19.75 1.82 -10.71
C PHE A 838 -21.05 1.73 -9.89
N LYS A 839 -22.01 0.92 -10.36
CA LYS A 839 -23.35 0.73 -9.76
C LYS A 839 -23.56 -0.65 -9.10
N GLY A 840 -22.51 -1.46 -9.00
CA GLY A 840 -22.60 -2.87 -8.63
C GLY A 840 -22.44 -3.81 -9.82
N TYR A 841 -22.77 -5.08 -9.62
CA TYR A 841 -22.41 -6.17 -10.52
C TYR A 841 -23.56 -6.59 -11.44
N TYR A 842 -23.27 -6.68 -12.74
CA TYR A 842 -24.14 -7.21 -13.79
C TYR A 842 -23.27 -7.59 -15.00
N PRO A 843 -23.67 -8.49 -15.90
CA PRO A 843 -22.85 -8.83 -17.06
C PRO A 843 -22.49 -7.58 -17.90
N GLY A 844 -21.20 -7.39 -18.15
CA GLY A 844 -20.63 -6.24 -18.86
C GLY A 844 -20.39 -5.00 -17.99
N TYR A 845 -20.55 -5.08 -16.66
CA TYR A 845 -20.37 -3.93 -15.77
C TYR A 845 -18.93 -3.39 -15.77
N SER A 846 -17.91 -4.24 -15.92
CA SER A 846 -16.50 -3.81 -15.83
C SER A 846 -16.13 -2.86 -16.97
N TYR A 847 -16.65 -3.11 -18.17
CA TYR A 847 -16.52 -2.20 -19.31
C TYR A 847 -17.36 -0.93 -19.09
N ASN A 848 -18.64 -1.09 -18.72
CA ASN A 848 -19.54 0.05 -18.55
C ASN A 848 -19.08 1.03 -17.45
N ALA A 849 -18.41 0.55 -16.42
CA ALA A 849 -17.89 1.35 -15.33
C ALA A 849 -16.69 2.22 -15.72
N LEU A 850 -15.89 1.80 -16.72
CA LEU A 850 -14.61 2.45 -17.07
C LEU A 850 -14.53 2.97 -18.52
N LYS A 851 -15.57 2.76 -19.35
CA LYS A 851 -15.61 3.25 -20.74
C LYS A 851 -15.53 4.79 -20.83
N GLU A 852 -15.95 5.49 -19.79
CA GLU A 852 -15.97 6.95 -19.68
C GLU A 852 -15.09 7.38 -18.49
N SER A 853 -14.12 8.26 -18.77
CA SER A 853 -13.10 8.68 -17.79
C SER A 853 -13.47 9.95 -17.03
N ASN A 854 -14.75 10.36 -17.00
CA ASN A 854 -15.21 11.58 -16.35
C ASN A 854 -16.14 11.33 -15.14
N HIS A 855 -16.26 10.09 -14.69
CA HIS A 855 -17.14 9.71 -13.58
C HIS A 855 -16.39 9.46 -12.28
N TRP A 856 -17.02 9.81 -11.16
CA TRP A 856 -16.55 9.50 -9.81
C TRP A 856 -17.65 8.87 -8.97
N ALA A 857 -17.38 7.71 -8.38
CA ALA A 857 -18.28 7.03 -7.46
C ALA A 857 -17.79 7.17 -6.02
N TRP A 858 -18.70 7.61 -5.14
CA TRP A 858 -18.59 7.40 -3.70
C TRP A 858 -19.44 6.18 -3.32
N ILE A 859 -18.76 5.09 -2.98
CA ILE A 859 -19.35 3.80 -2.62
C ILE A 859 -19.52 3.76 -1.10
N THR A 860 -20.78 3.74 -0.65
CA THR A 860 -21.11 3.53 0.76
C THR A 860 -21.18 2.05 1.03
N LEU A 861 -20.36 1.55 1.95
CA LEU A 861 -20.39 0.17 2.44
C LEU A 861 -20.86 0.14 3.90
N LYS A 862 -21.90 -0.65 4.19
CA LYS A 862 -22.31 -1.00 5.56
C LYS A 862 -21.47 -2.18 6.03
N ALA A 863 -20.73 -2.00 7.13
CA ALA A 863 -19.88 -3.03 7.71
C ALA A 863 -20.72 -4.21 8.21
N ARG A 864 -21.09 -4.25 9.49
CA ARG A 864 -21.84 -5.37 10.06
C ARG A 864 -23.32 -5.22 9.72
N ALA A 865 -23.74 -5.79 8.59
CA ALA A 865 -25.16 -5.95 8.28
C ALA A 865 -25.80 -6.88 9.32
N ARG A 866 -27.03 -6.58 9.70
CA ARG A 866 -27.80 -7.32 10.70
C ARG A 866 -28.63 -8.45 10.10
N ASN A 867 -28.72 -8.50 8.77
CA ASN A 867 -29.42 -9.54 8.06
C ASN A 867 -28.68 -10.89 8.13
N THR A 868 -29.39 -11.89 8.65
CA THR A 868 -28.95 -13.29 8.81
C THR A 868 -29.90 -14.27 8.11
N ALA A 869 -30.91 -13.76 7.39
CA ALA A 869 -31.98 -14.57 6.81
C ALA A 869 -31.61 -15.26 5.49
N GLY A 870 -30.42 -15.03 4.95
CA GLY A 870 -30.03 -15.57 3.65
C GLY A 870 -29.85 -17.10 3.66
N THR A 871 -29.99 -17.71 2.48
CA THR A 871 -29.92 -19.16 2.26
C THR A 871 -29.14 -19.54 1.01
N VAL A 872 -28.51 -20.72 1.06
CA VAL A 872 -27.90 -21.44 -0.07
C VAL A 872 -28.52 -22.82 -0.10
N GLU A 873 -29.38 -23.09 -1.09
CA GLU A 873 -30.15 -24.34 -1.20
C GLU A 873 -29.73 -25.13 -2.44
N LEU A 874 -29.78 -26.46 -2.37
CA LEU A 874 -29.48 -27.30 -3.51
C LEU A 874 -30.55 -27.16 -4.59
N ARG A 875 -30.11 -26.88 -5.82
CA ARG A 875 -30.96 -26.88 -7.00
C ARG A 875 -31.26 -28.30 -7.49
N SER A 876 -30.27 -29.18 -7.42
CA SER A 876 -30.35 -30.57 -7.89
C SER A 876 -29.28 -31.43 -7.18
N LYS A 877 -29.21 -32.72 -7.53
CA LYS A 877 -28.12 -33.63 -7.11
C LYS A 877 -26.88 -33.58 -7.98
N ASP A 878 -26.92 -32.91 -9.14
CA ASP A 878 -25.76 -32.81 -10.01
C ASP A 878 -24.76 -31.82 -9.37
N PRO A 879 -23.56 -32.27 -8.96
CA PRO A 879 -22.58 -31.42 -8.28
C PRO A 879 -22.07 -30.27 -9.15
N ARG A 880 -22.38 -30.28 -10.44
CA ARG A 880 -22.04 -29.20 -11.37
C ARG A 880 -23.06 -28.06 -11.36
N ASP A 881 -24.30 -28.29 -10.91
CA ASP A 881 -25.32 -27.24 -10.85
C ASP A 881 -24.96 -26.19 -9.80
N THR A 882 -25.26 -24.92 -10.08
CA THR A 882 -25.15 -23.87 -9.07
C THR A 882 -26.30 -23.98 -8.06
N PRO A 883 -26.06 -23.72 -6.77
CA PRO A 883 -27.14 -23.68 -5.78
C PRO A 883 -28.11 -22.52 -6.07
N VAL A 884 -29.27 -22.56 -5.42
CA VAL A 884 -30.19 -21.43 -5.32
C VAL A 884 -29.69 -20.55 -4.17
N ILE A 885 -29.40 -19.28 -4.43
CA ILE A 885 -28.80 -18.35 -3.47
C ILE A 885 -29.76 -17.18 -3.28
N ASN A 886 -30.24 -17.00 -2.05
CA ASN A 886 -31.15 -15.90 -1.70
C ASN A 886 -30.58 -15.16 -0.49
N PHE A 887 -30.38 -13.85 -0.60
CA PHE A 887 -29.91 -13.03 0.51
C PHE A 887 -31.02 -12.57 1.45
N ASN A 888 -32.27 -12.50 0.96
CA ASN A 888 -33.42 -12.00 1.72
C ASN A 888 -33.10 -10.61 2.32
N SER A 889 -32.96 -9.62 1.46
CA SER A 889 -32.46 -8.30 1.85
C SER A 889 -33.56 -7.46 2.52
N PHE A 890 -33.13 -6.58 3.43
CA PHE A 890 -33.98 -5.58 4.08
C PHE A 890 -35.31 -6.14 4.60
N ASP A 891 -36.43 -5.67 4.03
CA ASP A 891 -37.80 -5.97 4.45
C ASP A 891 -38.23 -7.43 4.25
N THR A 892 -37.41 -8.23 3.57
CA THR A 892 -37.60 -9.68 3.43
C THR A 892 -36.62 -10.50 4.27
N GLY A 893 -35.69 -9.83 4.96
CA GLY A 893 -34.63 -10.43 5.75
C GLY A 893 -34.90 -10.49 7.24
N SER A 894 -33.86 -10.23 8.04
CA SER A 894 -34.00 -10.06 9.48
C SER A 894 -34.65 -8.71 9.81
N THR A 895 -35.91 -8.74 10.26
CA THR A 895 -36.71 -7.55 10.61
C THR A 895 -36.97 -7.40 12.12
N GLU A 896 -36.55 -8.38 12.92
CA GLU A 896 -36.62 -8.30 14.39
C GLU A 896 -35.83 -7.10 14.91
N ASP A 897 -36.37 -6.43 15.93
CA ASP A 897 -35.79 -5.21 16.51
C ASP A 897 -35.45 -4.09 15.50
N ASP A 898 -36.25 -3.99 14.42
CA ASP A 898 -36.08 -3.03 13.33
C ASP A 898 -34.69 -3.13 12.65
N ALA A 899 -34.10 -4.34 12.62
CA ALA A 899 -32.75 -4.57 12.10
C ALA A 899 -32.57 -4.11 10.64
N ASP A 900 -33.54 -4.39 9.79
CA ASP A 900 -33.57 -3.98 8.38
C ASP A 900 -33.64 -2.46 8.22
N GLU A 901 -34.52 -1.79 8.97
CA GLU A 901 -34.66 -0.34 8.92
C GLU A 901 -33.42 0.37 9.50
N LYS A 902 -32.75 -0.21 10.49
CA LYS A 902 -31.48 0.31 11.01
C LYS A 902 -30.36 0.24 9.99
N ASP A 903 -30.23 -0.88 9.28
CA ASP A 903 -29.24 -1.02 8.21
C ASP A 903 -29.54 -0.09 7.04
N LEU A 904 -30.81 0.02 6.64
CA LEU A 904 -31.24 0.91 5.58
C LEU A 904 -31.01 2.38 5.94
N GLN A 905 -31.26 2.76 7.20
CA GLN A 905 -30.97 4.10 7.71
C GLN A 905 -29.47 4.43 7.62
N ALA A 906 -28.59 3.49 7.99
CA ALA A 906 -27.15 3.68 7.88
C ALA A 906 -26.71 3.86 6.41
N VAL A 907 -27.23 3.04 5.49
CA VAL A 907 -26.91 3.13 4.06
C VAL A 907 -27.31 4.50 3.49
N ILE A 908 -28.52 5.01 3.76
CA ILE A 908 -28.94 6.31 3.24
C ILE A 908 -28.15 7.47 3.86
N GLU A 909 -27.66 7.34 5.09
CA GLU A 909 -26.79 8.34 5.71
C GLU A 909 -25.41 8.39 5.06
N GLY A 910 -24.88 7.24 4.65
CA GLY A 910 -23.68 7.20 3.81
C GLY A 910 -23.91 7.85 2.43
N MET A 911 -25.06 7.62 1.79
CA MET A 911 -25.41 8.31 0.53
C MET A 911 -25.51 9.83 0.71
N LYS A 912 -26.17 10.29 1.78
CA LYS A 912 -26.26 11.72 2.12
C LYS A 912 -24.87 12.29 2.42
N PHE A 913 -24.00 11.52 3.06
CA PHE A 913 -22.62 11.92 3.28
C PHE A 913 -21.87 12.08 1.95
N SER A 914 -21.99 11.13 1.02
CA SER A 914 -21.40 11.24 -0.33
C SER A 914 -21.86 12.51 -1.06
N ARG A 915 -23.15 12.88 -0.95
CA ARG A 915 -23.67 14.15 -1.48
C ARG A 915 -23.02 15.35 -0.82
N ASN A 916 -22.90 15.34 0.50
CA ASN A 916 -22.20 16.40 1.25
C ASN A 916 -20.71 16.50 0.84
N ILE A 917 -20.05 15.41 0.43
CA ILE A 917 -18.70 15.47 -0.12
C ILE A 917 -18.69 16.25 -1.44
N PHE A 918 -19.61 15.96 -2.36
CA PHE A 918 -19.74 16.75 -3.59
C PHE A 918 -20.06 18.23 -3.28
N ASP A 919 -20.96 18.50 -2.33
CA ASP A 919 -21.31 19.88 -1.94
C ASP A 919 -20.13 20.63 -1.27
N SER A 920 -19.19 19.90 -0.65
CA SER A 920 -17.99 20.45 0.02
C SER A 920 -16.81 20.62 -0.94
N LEU A 921 -16.99 20.37 -2.23
CA LEU A 921 -15.92 20.41 -3.22
C LEU A 921 -15.38 21.82 -3.42
N VAL A 922 -14.05 21.95 -3.41
CA VAL A 922 -13.37 23.12 -3.97
C VAL A 922 -13.03 22.78 -5.41
N PRO A 923 -13.70 23.37 -6.42
CA PRO A 923 -13.58 22.92 -7.81
C PRO A 923 -12.26 23.39 -8.44
N LEU A 924 -11.15 22.69 -8.17
CA LEU A 924 -9.83 23.02 -8.74
C LEU A 924 -9.75 22.81 -10.26
N ASP A 925 -10.57 21.89 -10.79
CA ASP A 925 -10.62 21.54 -12.22
C ASP A 925 -12.01 20.97 -12.61
N GLY A 926 -13.07 21.72 -12.32
CA GLY A 926 -14.45 21.35 -12.63
C GLY A 926 -15.28 20.95 -11.41
N ASP A 927 -16.59 20.86 -11.65
CA ASP A 927 -17.62 20.44 -10.68
C ASP A 927 -18.18 19.06 -11.07
N PHE A 928 -19.07 18.49 -10.26
CA PHE A 928 -19.73 17.21 -10.52
C PHE A 928 -21.25 17.34 -10.53
N ASP A 929 -21.90 16.80 -11.56
CA ASP A 929 -23.35 16.62 -11.57
C ASP A 929 -23.72 15.20 -11.14
N GLU A 930 -24.61 15.05 -10.16
CA GLU A 930 -25.04 13.74 -9.68
C GLU A 930 -25.90 13.04 -10.74
N VAL A 931 -25.37 11.95 -11.30
CA VAL A 931 -26.03 11.13 -12.34
C VAL A 931 -26.66 9.85 -11.78
N TRP A 932 -26.26 9.42 -10.57
CA TRP A 932 -26.79 8.23 -9.92
C TRP A 932 -26.77 8.40 -8.39
N PRO A 933 -27.89 8.26 -7.66
CA PRO A 933 -29.28 8.03 -8.12
C PRO A 933 -29.87 9.17 -8.95
N GLY A 934 -29.28 10.37 -8.86
CA GLY A 934 -29.77 11.59 -9.48
C GLY A 934 -30.54 12.46 -8.49
N LYS A 935 -30.52 13.77 -8.73
CA LYS A 935 -31.06 14.81 -7.83
C LYS A 935 -32.55 14.68 -7.50
N ASN A 936 -33.32 13.95 -8.30
CA ASN A 936 -34.75 13.73 -8.08
C ASN A 936 -35.05 12.77 -6.90
N VAL A 937 -34.08 11.95 -6.50
CA VAL A 937 -34.18 11.04 -5.34
C VAL A 937 -33.64 11.78 -4.11
N SER A 938 -34.46 12.58 -3.45
CA SER A 938 -33.99 13.55 -2.43
C SER A 938 -34.50 13.29 -1.02
N THR A 939 -35.71 12.75 -0.87
CA THR A 939 -36.29 12.45 0.46
C THR A 939 -35.77 11.13 1.02
N ASP A 940 -35.77 10.99 2.35
CA ASP A 940 -35.37 9.74 3.02
C ASP A 940 -36.13 8.53 2.49
N SER A 941 -37.44 8.65 2.29
CA SER A 941 -38.27 7.58 1.73
C SER A 941 -37.82 7.16 0.32
N GLN A 942 -37.52 8.13 -0.55
CA GLN A 942 -37.01 7.85 -1.90
C GLN A 942 -35.61 7.22 -1.87
N LEU A 943 -34.73 7.69 -0.97
CA LEU A 943 -33.40 7.10 -0.80
C LEU A 943 -33.47 5.67 -0.28
N LYS A 944 -34.39 5.39 0.65
CA LYS A 944 -34.65 4.04 1.18
C LYS A 944 -35.17 3.11 0.08
N ASP A 945 -36.16 3.55 -0.70
CA ASP A 945 -36.68 2.77 -1.83
C ASP A 945 -35.60 2.51 -2.88
N PHE A 946 -34.78 3.53 -3.19
CA PHE A 946 -33.64 3.39 -4.09
C PHE A 946 -32.61 2.37 -3.55
N ALA A 947 -32.20 2.49 -2.28
CA ALA A 947 -31.25 1.56 -1.67
C ALA A 947 -31.77 0.12 -1.69
N LYS A 948 -33.07 -0.10 -1.44
CA LYS A 948 -33.67 -1.43 -1.55
C LYS A 948 -33.59 -2.01 -2.98
N LYS A 949 -33.68 -1.17 -4.01
CA LYS A 949 -33.61 -1.61 -5.43
C LYS A 949 -32.19 -1.76 -5.93
N GLU A 950 -31.25 -1.00 -5.37
CA GLU A 950 -29.93 -0.84 -5.96
C GLU A 950 -28.76 -1.35 -5.14
N ALA A 951 -28.95 -1.62 -3.84
CA ALA A 951 -27.89 -2.17 -3.01
C ALA A 951 -27.38 -3.52 -3.55
N TRP A 952 -26.08 -3.71 -3.41
CA TRP A 952 -25.39 -4.94 -3.79
C TRP A 952 -24.38 -5.34 -2.71
N GLY A 953 -23.86 -6.56 -2.80
CA GLY A 953 -22.79 -7.06 -1.93
C GLY A 953 -21.77 -7.88 -2.72
N HIS A 954 -20.59 -8.10 -2.12
CA HIS A 954 -19.54 -8.97 -2.68
C HIS A 954 -18.79 -9.77 -1.60
N HIS A 955 -19.35 -9.84 -0.40
CA HIS A 955 -18.74 -10.36 0.81
C HIS A 955 -19.54 -11.51 1.45
N ALA A 956 -20.12 -12.38 0.63
CA ALA A 956 -20.91 -13.52 1.11
C ALA A 956 -20.11 -14.42 2.07
N CYS A 957 -20.69 -14.72 3.22
CA CYS A 957 -20.08 -15.49 4.30
C CYS A 957 -21.10 -16.35 5.04
N CYS A 958 -20.64 -17.00 6.10
CA CYS A 958 -21.45 -17.34 7.27
C CYS A 958 -22.41 -18.54 7.13
N THR A 959 -22.31 -19.28 6.03
CA THR A 959 -23.19 -20.42 5.67
C THR A 959 -22.89 -21.76 6.33
N ALA A 960 -21.80 -21.86 7.09
CA ALA A 960 -21.43 -23.01 7.91
C ALA A 960 -20.81 -22.51 9.21
N PRO A 961 -21.57 -21.79 10.05
CA PRO A 961 -21.01 -20.98 11.13
C PRO A 961 -20.44 -21.83 12.27
N ILE A 962 -19.36 -21.32 12.87
CA ILE A 962 -18.92 -21.68 14.23
C ILE A 962 -19.97 -21.15 15.22
N GLY A 963 -20.36 -21.98 16.19
CA GLY A 963 -21.29 -21.60 17.24
C GLY A 963 -21.04 -22.35 18.54
N SER A 964 -21.79 -21.99 19.58
CA SER A 964 -21.75 -22.64 20.89
C SER A 964 -22.25 -24.09 20.80
N ASP A 965 -21.96 -24.91 21.83
CA ASP A 965 -22.35 -26.32 21.83
C ASP A 965 -23.85 -26.57 21.98
N ASP A 966 -24.60 -25.57 22.45
CA ASP A 966 -26.05 -25.57 22.62
C ASP A 966 -26.81 -24.90 21.46
N ASP A 967 -26.10 -24.37 20.46
CA ASP A 967 -26.72 -23.80 19.25
C ASP A 967 -26.97 -24.89 18.20
N ASP A 968 -28.25 -25.25 18.01
CA ASP A 968 -28.70 -26.21 17.00
C ASP A 968 -28.36 -25.80 15.55
N ASN A 969 -28.12 -24.51 15.30
CA ASN A 969 -27.74 -23.99 13.99
C ASN A 969 -26.21 -23.88 13.81
N ALA A 970 -25.42 -24.14 14.86
CA ALA A 970 -23.98 -24.23 14.73
C ALA A 970 -23.62 -25.42 13.83
N VAL A 971 -22.82 -25.16 12.79
CA VAL A 971 -22.31 -26.22 11.91
C VAL A 971 -20.95 -26.70 12.38
N LEU A 972 -20.16 -25.78 12.95
CA LEU A 972 -18.79 -26.02 13.38
C LEU A 972 -18.62 -25.81 14.88
N ASP A 973 -17.68 -26.55 15.46
CA ASP A 973 -17.11 -26.23 16.78
C ASP A 973 -16.05 -25.12 16.69
N SER A 974 -15.52 -24.70 17.84
CA SER A 974 -14.47 -23.66 17.94
C SER A 974 -13.16 -24.04 17.21
N ASP A 975 -12.95 -25.33 16.96
CA ASP A 975 -11.79 -25.87 16.26
C ASP A 975 -12.10 -26.14 14.78
N PHE A 976 -13.14 -25.54 14.19
CA PHE A 976 -13.51 -25.72 12.78
C PHE A 976 -14.02 -27.11 12.41
N ARG A 977 -14.28 -28.02 13.37
CA ARG A 977 -14.76 -29.38 13.07
C ARG A 977 -16.24 -29.36 12.76
N VAL A 978 -16.64 -30.12 11.73
CA VAL A 978 -18.06 -30.29 11.40
C VAL A 978 -18.74 -31.12 12.48
N ARG A 979 -19.78 -30.56 13.10
CA ARG A 979 -20.50 -31.22 14.19
C ARG A 979 -21.14 -32.52 13.71
N GLY A 980 -21.04 -33.57 14.53
CA GLY A 980 -21.58 -34.90 14.20
C GLY A 980 -20.75 -35.72 13.20
N VAL A 981 -19.61 -35.20 12.71
CA VAL A 981 -18.72 -35.88 11.76
C VAL A 981 -17.29 -35.91 12.29
N GLU A 982 -16.59 -37.03 12.13
CA GLU A 982 -15.16 -37.14 12.46
C GLU A 982 -14.29 -36.89 11.23
N GLY A 983 -13.10 -36.31 11.41
CA GLY A 983 -12.12 -36.12 10.34
C GLY A 983 -12.52 -35.11 9.26
N LEU A 984 -13.46 -34.20 9.55
CA LEU A 984 -13.94 -33.18 8.61
C LEU A 984 -13.91 -31.79 9.25
N ARG A 985 -13.30 -30.82 8.54
CA ARG A 985 -13.30 -29.39 8.93
C ARG A 985 -13.72 -28.48 7.79
N VAL A 986 -14.09 -27.25 8.13
CA VAL A 986 -14.36 -26.17 7.18
C VAL A 986 -13.51 -24.95 7.52
N VAL A 987 -12.78 -24.42 6.56
CA VAL A 987 -11.90 -23.25 6.72
C VAL A 987 -12.02 -22.34 5.49
N ASP A 988 -13.06 -21.51 5.48
CA ASP A 988 -13.28 -20.46 4.46
C ASP A 988 -14.25 -19.38 4.99
N ALA A 989 -14.82 -18.55 4.10
CA ALA A 989 -15.76 -17.49 4.46
C ALA A 989 -17.05 -17.99 5.17
N SER A 990 -17.44 -19.25 4.98
CA SER A 990 -18.67 -19.82 5.55
C SER A 990 -18.64 -19.97 7.08
N VAL A 991 -17.45 -19.97 7.69
CA VAL A 991 -17.24 -20.32 9.11
C VAL A 991 -17.70 -19.23 10.09
N PHE A 992 -17.81 -17.99 9.64
CA PHE A 992 -18.10 -16.87 10.52
C PHE A 992 -19.57 -16.93 11.01
N PRO A 993 -19.85 -16.79 12.32
CA PRO A 993 -21.23 -16.62 12.79
C PRO A 993 -21.83 -15.27 12.38
N LYS A 994 -21.00 -14.23 12.30
CA LYS A 994 -21.37 -12.88 11.83
C LYS A 994 -20.32 -12.33 10.88
N ILE A 995 -20.74 -11.53 9.92
CA ILE A 995 -19.84 -10.94 8.92
C ILE A 995 -18.79 -9.99 9.57
N PRO A 996 -17.47 -10.25 9.41
CA PRO A 996 -16.43 -9.51 10.13
C PRO A 996 -15.90 -8.30 9.38
N GLY A 997 -15.61 -7.18 10.04
CA GLY A 997 -14.87 -6.03 9.49
C GLY A 997 -15.62 -5.26 8.40
N TYR A 998 -14.88 -4.59 7.51
CA TYR A 998 -15.39 -3.98 6.27
C TYR A 998 -15.20 -4.87 5.03
N TYR A 999 -14.09 -5.60 4.95
CA TYR A 999 -13.76 -6.52 3.86
C TYR A 999 -13.35 -7.86 4.44
N ILE A 1000 -13.87 -8.95 3.86
CA ILE A 1000 -13.72 -10.28 4.47
C ILE A 1000 -12.44 -11.02 4.08
N ALA A 1001 -11.69 -10.55 3.09
CA ALA A 1001 -10.50 -11.27 2.62
C ALA A 1001 -9.44 -11.44 3.71
N LEU A 1002 -9.09 -10.36 4.41
CA LEU A 1002 -8.10 -10.39 5.49
C LEU A 1002 -8.51 -11.24 6.69
N PRO A 1003 -9.73 -11.12 7.27
CA PRO A 1003 -10.14 -12.00 8.35
C PRO A 1003 -10.16 -13.48 7.94
N ILE A 1004 -10.46 -13.82 6.68
CA ILE A 1004 -10.34 -15.21 6.20
C ILE A 1004 -8.88 -15.67 6.19
N TYR A 1005 -7.92 -14.83 5.76
CA TYR A 1005 -6.50 -15.18 5.81
C TYR A 1005 -6.02 -15.41 7.26
N MET A 1006 -6.43 -14.55 8.19
CA MET A 1006 -6.10 -14.70 9.61
C MET A 1006 -6.67 -15.98 10.20
N LEU A 1007 -7.93 -16.28 9.88
CA LEU A 1007 -8.60 -17.51 10.29
C LEU A 1007 -7.95 -18.75 9.69
N SER A 1008 -7.48 -18.69 8.45
CA SER A 1008 -6.72 -19.76 7.79
C SER A 1008 -5.41 -20.06 8.53
N GLU A 1009 -4.66 -19.03 8.92
CA GLU A 1009 -3.44 -19.15 9.73
C GLU A 1009 -3.74 -19.74 11.11
N LYS A 1010 -4.84 -19.34 11.76
CA LYS A 1010 -5.29 -19.94 13.02
C LYS A 1010 -5.65 -21.41 12.85
N ALA A 1011 -6.44 -21.76 11.84
CA ALA A 1011 -6.87 -23.13 11.60
C ALA A 1011 -5.67 -24.05 11.39
N ALA A 1012 -4.63 -23.59 10.67
CA ALA A 1012 -3.39 -24.34 10.52
C ALA A 1012 -2.75 -24.66 11.88
N ASP A 1013 -2.61 -23.66 12.75
CA ASP A 1013 -2.00 -23.85 14.06
C ASP A 1013 -2.84 -24.77 14.97
N VAL A 1014 -4.18 -24.70 14.90
CA VAL A 1014 -5.11 -25.63 15.60
C VAL A 1014 -4.94 -27.07 15.09
N ILE A 1015 -4.88 -27.27 13.76
CA ILE A 1015 -4.74 -28.61 13.17
C ILE A 1015 -3.37 -29.21 13.49
N ILE A 1016 -2.30 -28.43 13.37
CA ILE A 1016 -0.93 -28.87 13.67
C ILE A 1016 -0.80 -29.26 15.15
N SER A 1017 -1.34 -28.44 16.06
CA SER A 1017 -1.27 -28.71 17.50
C SER A 1017 -2.12 -29.90 17.94
N SER A 1018 -3.27 -30.13 17.30
CA SER A 1018 -4.11 -31.31 17.58
C SER A 1018 -3.58 -32.62 16.99
N GLY A 1019 -2.64 -32.55 16.04
CA GLY A 1019 -2.04 -33.71 15.36
C GLY A 1019 -0.67 -34.15 15.90
N ALA A 1020 -0.17 -33.51 16.96
CA ALA A 1020 1.12 -33.76 17.62
C ALA A 1020 1.02 -34.74 18.78
#